data_AF-A0A850MCP0-F1
#
_entry.id   AF-A0A850MCP0-F1
#
_cell.length_a   1.000
_cell.length_b   1.000
_cell.length_c   1.000
_cell.angle_alpha   90.00
_cell.angle_beta   90.00
_cell.angle_gamma   90.00
#
_symmetry.space_group_name_H-M   'P 1'
#
loop_
_entity.id
_entity.type
_entity.pdbx_description
1 polymer ?
#
loop_
_entity_poly.entity_id
_entity_poly.type
_entity_poly.pdbx_seq_one_letter_code
_entity_poly.pdbx_strand_id
1 'polypeptide(L)'
;MAKLSPLKISGPWFIDGEGRKVILRGVNLSHSTKIPFKPDGNPYFTDNWPPTDLENVSFVGRPFPREEAEEHYSRLKAWGFNCIRYLTTWEAIEHAGPYQYDEEYLDYYAEMLAMAGDYGFYVFVDPHQDVWSRVTGGDGAPLWLFDKIGLDYTKFDESGLALNMQYLYDPNNEKKYPRMIWGNNYRMFPNGTMWTLFFAGKDFAPNLIIDDEISGEKMNIQDYMFAHYSGCLREIAKRIKDMPNVFGFDALNEPFSGFIGHKAITRNLKLKKGSKDPPIPGLAWTPVDGMFAAAGNTLEIEKLGIKLLRLGIGVVGSEIVNPNRISIWKEGAKDFWKEHGVWDLDANGNPVVPNDDYFRVVKGREVDFLRDYLLPFTKRVASVIREYNPDWMILAEDEPERVFLPREWPDDTPENMVNAFHYYDPIHSIMKKVFLFKPLRLHADIFGAKLRLVWGLRGMQKMYLRHLKHQIELTKKINNGNTACLLGEFGCHMDIHNAKSYKLWKKGKRGMQAFKWQIIRFELLYNAFDELFLSSCLWNYCPDNTHEYGDKWNLVDRSIFSRSHQTRDWRDDINSGGRALEGFCRPYARRIAGTPHKMRFNRQKGTFKFEFEVDENINAPTEIYTPPIQYPKGFTTQCDGADWEKVEGIPIINISDPKTDKISFTIKRIK
;
A
#
# COMPACT_ATOMS: atom_id res chain seq x y z
N MET A 1 25.05 18.88 -2.91
CA MET A 1 24.22 18.33 -4.01
C MET A 1 23.28 19.41 -4.49
N ALA A 2 22.91 19.41 -5.77
CA ALA A 2 21.89 20.34 -6.25
C ALA A 2 20.56 20.07 -5.51
N LYS A 3 19.87 21.13 -5.07
CA LYS A 3 18.52 21.01 -4.50
C LYS A 3 17.60 20.41 -5.55
N LEU A 4 16.70 19.52 -5.14
CA LEU A 4 15.68 18.98 -6.04
C LEU A 4 14.74 20.10 -6.50
N SER A 5 14.38 20.08 -7.77
CA SER A 5 13.31 20.91 -8.34
C SER A 5 11.97 20.21 -8.17
N PRO A 6 10.85 20.93 -7.97
CA PRO A 6 9.51 20.34 -8.01
C PRO A 6 9.27 19.52 -9.29
N LEU A 7 8.55 18.39 -9.15
CA LEU A 7 8.15 17.57 -10.28
C LEU A 7 6.84 18.08 -10.90
N LYS A 8 6.69 17.89 -12.20
CA LYS A 8 5.45 18.12 -12.95
C LYS A 8 5.03 16.88 -13.74
N ILE A 9 3.79 16.85 -14.21
CA ILE A 9 3.30 15.81 -15.13
C ILE A 9 3.28 16.38 -16.54
N SER A 10 3.79 15.62 -17.51
CA SER A 10 3.61 15.89 -18.94
C SER A 10 3.42 14.58 -19.69
N GLY A 11 2.23 14.38 -20.23
CA GLY A 11 1.82 13.09 -20.79
C GLY A 11 1.94 11.99 -19.72
N PRO A 12 2.59 10.86 -20.01
CA PRO A 12 2.77 9.76 -19.06
C PRO A 12 3.98 9.93 -18.13
N TRP A 13 4.66 11.09 -18.14
CA TRP A 13 5.96 11.26 -17.48
C TRP A 13 5.91 12.24 -16.31
N PHE A 14 6.69 11.91 -15.28
CA PHE A 14 7.18 12.90 -14.32
C PHE A 14 8.33 13.68 -14.97
N ILE A 15 8.31 15.01 -14.85
CA ILE A 15 9.28 15.93 -15.43
C ILE A 15 9.94 16.75 -14.32
N ASP A 16 11.27 16.86 -14.32
CA ASP A 16 11.99 17.75 -13.39
C ASP A 16 12.09 19.19 -13.92
N GLY A 17 12.66 20.10 -13.11
CA GLY A 17 12.80 21.51 -13.45
C GLY A 17 13.71 21.80 -14.63
N GLU A 18 14.50 20.81 -15.08
CA GLU A 18 15.35 20.88 -16.27
C GLU A 18 14.65 20.32 -17.52
N GLY A 19 13.39 19.88 -17.40
CA GLY A 19 12.63 19.28 -18.49
C GLY A 19 12.87 17.77 -18.69
N ARG A 20 13.71 17.14 -17.87
CA ARG A 20 14.05 15.72 -18.03
C ARG A 20 12.91 14.83 -17.56
N LYS A 21 12.71 13.71 -18.27
CA LYS A 21 11.81 12.64 -17.81
C LYS A 21 12.45 11.90 -16.64
N VAL A 22 11.71 11.77 -15.55
CA VAL A 22 12.16 11.14 -14.30
C VAL A 22 11.50 9.78 -14.14
N ILE A 23 12.32 8.74 -13.93
CA ILE A 23 11.83 7.44 -13.49
C ILE A 23 11.99 7.39 -11.97
N LEU A 24 10.87 7.35 -11.26
CA LEU A 24 10.86 7.25 -9.81
C LEU A 24 11.02 5.78 -9.42
N ARG A 25 12.18 5.42 -8.90
CA ARG A 25 12.39 4.16 -8.17
C ARG A 25 12.37 4.48 -6.70
N GLY A 26 11.27 4.14 -6.06
CA GLY A 26 11.05 4.43 -4.65
C GLY A 26 10.88 3.22 -3.76
N VAL A 27 10.65 3.54 -2.50
CA VAL A 27 10.40 2.59 -1.42
C VAL A 27 9.31 3.15 -0.50
N ASN A 28 8.50 2.27 0.07
CA ASN A 28 7.55 2.62 1.11
C ASN A 28 8.27 2.72 2.46
N LEU A 29 8.11 3.86 3.13
CA LEU A 29 8.76 4.18 4.39
C LEU A 29 7.76 4.79 5.38
N SER A 30 7.28 4.04 6.37
CA SER A 30 7.43 2.59 6.53
C SER A 30 6.22 1.96 7.20
N HIS A 31 6.13 0.64 7.11
CA HIS A 31 5.17 -0.15 7.90
C HIS A 31 5.31 0.07 9.41
N SER A 32 6.49 0.42 9.92
CA SER A 32 6.65 0.71 11.35
C SER A 32 5.74 1.85 11.82
N THR A 33 5.27 2.71 10.91
CA THR A 33 4.35 3.83 11.18
C THR A 33 2.92 3.40 11.48
N LYS A 34 2.58 2.12 11.29
CA LYS A 34 1.24 1.57 11.54
C LYS A 34 0.90 1.45 13.03
N ILE A 35 1.91 1.55 13.89
CA ILE A 35 1.77 1.44 15.33
C ILE A 35 2.50 2.56 16.05
N PRO A 36 2.00 2.99 17.22
CA PRO A 36 2.67 4.03 17.98
C PRO A 36 4.07 3.63 18.41
N PHE A 37 4.92 4.63 18.57
CA PHE A 37 6.27 4.46 19.11
C PHE A 37 6.23 4.40 20.64
N LYS A 38 5.37 5.21 21.27
CA LYS A 38 5.14 5.24 22.72
C LYS A 38 3.63 5.21 23.03
N PRO A 39 3.17 4.36 23.96
CA PRO A 39 3.86 3.11 24.34
C PRO A 39 4.16 2.26 23.09
N ASP A 40 5.07 1.28 23.20
CA ASP A 40 5.39 0.42 22.04
C ASP A 40 4.11 -0.28 21.58
N GLY A 41 3.61 0.10 20.40
CA GLY A 41 2.36 -0.42 19.85
C GLY A 41 2.47 -1.85 19.33
N ASN A 42 3.63 -2.50 19.50
CA ASN A 42 3.84 -3.88 19.11
C ASN A 42 2.83 -4.82 19.83
N PRO A 43 1.99 -5.57 19.09
CA PRO A 43 1.02 -6.52 19.62
C PRO A 43 1.60 -7.53 20.61
N TYR A 44 2.87 -7.90 20.42
CA TYR A 44 3.52 -8.98 21.16
C TYR A 44 3.89 -8.62 22.59
N PHE A 45 3.96 -7.33 22.91
CA PHE A 45 4.55 -6.84 24.16
C PHE A 45 3.63 -5.89 24.92
N THR A 46 2.36 -5.77 24.51
CA THR A 46 1.40 -4.89 25.17
C THR A 46 0.45 -5.67 26.07
N ASP A 47 0.45 -5.32 27.36
CA ASP A 47 -0.56 -5.77 28.33
C ASP A 47 -1.81 -4.86 28.31
N ASN A 48 -1.74 -3.71 27.60
CA ASN A 48 -2.79 -2.71 27.53
C ASN A 48 -3.40 -2.67 26.11
N TRP A 49 -4.18 -3.70 25.78
CA TRP A 49 -4.86 -3.82 24.50
C TRP A 49 -6.37 -4.08 24.67
N PRO A 50 -7.25 -3.33 23.96
CA PRO A 50 -6.92 -2.16 23.16
C PRO A 50 -6.42 -1.00 24.05
N PRO A 51 -5.61 -0.08 23.50
CA PRO A 51 -5.13 1.07 24.28
C PRO A 51 -6.33 1.95 24.66
N THR A 52 -6.47 2.19 25.95
CA THR A 52 -7.52 3.05 26.53
C THR A 52 -6.99 4.44 26.88
N ASP A 53 -5.68 4.56 27.06
CA ASP A 53 -4.98 5.81 27.34
C ASP A 53 -4.51 6.45 26.03
N LEU A 54 -5.46 7.09 25.33
CA LEU A 54 -5.20 7.68 24.02
C LEU A 54 -4.32 8.92 24.13
N GLU A 55 -4.43 9.72 25.18
CA GLU A 55 -3.68 10.98 25.36
C GLU A 55 -2.15 10.78 25.44
N ASN A 56 -1.69 9.59 25.86
CA ASN A 56 -0.26 9.27 25.99
C ASN A 56 0.29 8.47 24.80
N VAL A 57 -0.48 8.34 23.72
CA VAL A 57 -0.02 7.73 22.46
C VAL A 57 0.85 8.73 21.71
N SER A 58 1.98 8.29 21.16
CA SER A 58 2.81 9.11 20.28
C SER A 58 3.47 8.29 19.20
N PHE A 59 3.50 8.87 17.99
CA PHE A 59 4.16 8.31 16.81
C PHE A 59 5.50 9.01 16.53
N VAL A 60 5.92 9.96 17.37
CA VAL A 60 7.26 10.58 17.28
C VAL A 60 8.33 9.50 17.35
N GLY A 61 9.19 9.45 16.34
CA GLY A 61 10.17 8.38 16.15
C GLY A 61 9.72 7.23 15.24
N ARG A 62 8.54 7.30 14.61
CA ARG A 62 8.18 6.49 13.43
C ARG A 62 8.51 7.26 12.14
N PRO A 63 9.08 6.65 11.09
CA PRO A 63 9.44 5.25 10.96
C PRO A 63 10.64 4.84 11.83
N PHE A 64 11.52 5.78 12.19
CA PHE A 64 12.69 5.59 13.06
C PHE A 64 13.04 6.92 13.75
N PRO A 65 13.71 6.91 14.92
CA PRO A 65 14.15 8.15 15.58
C PRO A 65 14.98 9.05 14.67
N ARG A 66 14.91 10.36 14.88
CA ARG A 66 15.61 11.37 14.08
C ARG A 66 17.12 11.11 14.01
N GLU A 67 17.71 10.60 15.08
CA GLU A 67 19.15 10.26 15.18
C GLU A 67 19.55 9.09 14.26
N GLU A 68 18.61 8.24 13.85
CA GLU A 68 18.84 7.13 12.93
C GLU A 68 18.63 7.53 11.45
N ALA A 69 18.16 8.75 11.19
CA ALA A 69 17.79 9.19 9.84
C ALA A 69 18.96 9.16 8.85
N GLU A 70 20.15 9.59 9.28
CA GLU A 70 21.36 9.53 8.44
C GLU A 70 21.69 8.09 8.03
N GLU A 71 21.57 7.13 8.96
CA GLU A 71 21.83 5.71 8.70
C GLU A 71 20.89 5.19 7.60
N HIS A 72 19.60 5.45 7.75
CA HIS A 72 18.57 4.91 6.88
C HIS A 72 18.52 5.60 5.52
N TYR A 73 18.57 6.93 5.47
CA TYR A 73 18.54 7.66 4.20
C TYR A 73 19.80 7.46 3.38
N SER A 74 20.99 7.41 4.00
CA SER A 74 22.24 7.08 3.29
C SER A 74 22.15 5.70 2.63
N ARG A 75 21.58 4.73 3.33
CA ARG A 75 21.39 3.36 2.82
C ARG A 75 20.42 3.30 1.66
N LEU A 76 19.24 3.91 1.80
CA LEU A 76 18.23 3.94 0.74
C LEU A 76 18.79 4.59 -0.54
N LYS A 77 19.57 5.66 -0.38
CA LYS A 77 20.23 6.36 -1.48
C LYS A 77 21.28 5.50 -2.13
N ALA A 78 22.12 4.84 -1.31
CA ALA A 78 23.14 3.92 -1.79
C ALA A 78 22.54 2.73 -2.56
N TRP A 79 21.31 2.33 -2.25
CA TRP A 79 20.56 1.29 -2.98
C TRP A 79 19.86 1.78 -4.26
N GLY A 80 20.02 3.07 -4.60
CA GLY A 80 19.60 3.64 -5.87
C GLY A 80 18.18 4.17 -5.90
N PHE A 81 17.50 4.23 -4.76
CA PHE A 81 16.20 4.87 -4.66
C PHE A 81 16.33 6.39 -4.83
N ASN A 82 15.34 7.01 -5.48
CA ASN A 82 15.22 8.46 -5.66
C ASN A 82 13.83 8.98 -5.25
N CYS A 83 12.98 8.12 -4.70
CA CYS A 83 11.62 8.44 -4.29
C CYS A 83 11.28 7.73 -2.98
N ILE A 84 10.45 8.34 -2.14
CA ILE A 84 9.89 7.73 -0.93
C ILE A 84 8.38 7.95 -0.94
N ARG A 85 7.61 6.85 -0.84
CA ARG A 85 6.20 6.88 -0.41
C ARG A 85 6.25 6.93 1.11
N TYR A 86 6.02 8.11 1.69
CA TYR A 86 6.27 8.37 3.11
C TYR A 86 4.97 8.25 3.89
N LEU A 87 4.88 7.21 4.71
CA LEU A 87 3.67 6.83 5.40
C LEU A 87 3.43 7.71 6.63
N THR A 88 2.18 8.05 6.86
CA THR A 88 1.61 8.50 8.12
C THR A 88 0.26 7.80 8.32
N THR A 89 -0.34 7.86 9.49
CA THR A 89 -1.71 7.38 9.71
C THR A 89 -2.55 8.52 10.26
N TRP A 90 -3.87 8.49 10.07
CA TRP A 90 -4.76 9.48 10.68
C TRP A 90 -4.63 9.44 12.22
N GLU A 91 -4.55 8.25 12.80
CA GLU A 91 -4.29 8.06 14.22
C GLU A 91 -2.99 8.72 14.68
N ALA A 92 -1.91 8.68 13.89
CA ALA A 92 -0.66 9.32 14.28
C ALA A 92 -0.80 10.84 14.51
N ILE A 93 -1.78 11.47 13.85
CA ILE A 93 -1.99 12.90 13.87
C ILE A 93 -3.07 13.30 14.86
N GLU A 94 -4.15 12.52 15.01
CA GLU A 94 -5.34 12.89 15.77
C GLU A 94 -5.81 11.74 16.69
N HIS A 95 -4.88 11.13 17.44
CA HIS A 95 -5.18 10.00 18.32
C HIS A 95 -6.01 10.39 19.56
N ALA A 96 -5.74 11.57 20.14
CA ALA A 96 -6.26 11.96 21.45
C ALA A 96 -7.76 12.31 21.42
N GLY A 97 -8.25 12.77 20.27
CA GLY A 97 -9.64 13.11 20.08
C GLY A 97 -9.85 14.10 18.94
N PRO A 98 -11.13 14.44 18.66
CA PRO A 98 -11.49 15.42 17.65
C PRO A 98 -10.72 16.73 17.83
N TYR A 99 -10.05 17.19 16.77
CA TYR A 99 -9.26 18.43 16.69
C TYR A 99 -8.04 18.51 17.61
N GLN A 100 -7.68 17.41 18.27
CA GLN A 100 -6.49 17.33 19.11
C GLN A 100 -5.33 16.77 18.29
N TYR A 101 -4.69 17.65 17.53
CA TYR A 101 -3.56 17.28 16.68
C TYR A 101 -2.27 17.10 17.50
N ASP A 102 -1.53 16.03 17.21
CA ASP A 102 -0.19 15.80 17.76
C ASP A 102 0.82 16.72 17.05
N GLU A 103 0.98 17.93 17.58
CA GLU A 103 1.89 18.94 17.03
C GLU A 103 3.35 18.49 17.04
N GLU A 104 3.77 17.71 18.06
CA GLU A 104 5.14 17.18 18.15
C GLU A 104 5.39 16.18 17.01
N TYR A 105 4.44 15.27 16.76
CA TYR A 105 4.52 14.35 15.63
C TYR A 105 4.55 15.07 14.29
N LEU A 106 3.70 16.08 14.10
CA LEU A 106 3.63 16.85 12.85
C LEU A 106 4.94 17.59 12.54
N ASP A 107 5.55 18.19 13.57
CA ASP A 107 6.84 18.89 13.43
C ASP A 107 7.98 17.91 13.13
N TYR A 108 8.03 16.79 13.85
CA TYR A 108 8.97 15.70 13.59
C TYR A 108 8.77 15.12 12.18
N TYR A 109 7.54 14.89 11.73
CA TYR A 109 7.23 14.35 10.40
C TYR A 109 7.75 15.28 9.29
N ALA A 110 7.49 16.59 9.42
CA ALA A 110 8.01 17.60 8.49
C ALA A 110 9.54 17.67 8.48
N GLU A 111 10.20 17.58 9.64
CA GLU A 111 11.66 17.50 9.72
C GLU A 111 12.20 16.30 8.93
N MET A 112 11.61 15.13 9.11
CA MET A 112 12.05 13.91 8.41
C MET A 112 11.83 14.00 6.89
N LEU A 113 10.77 14.66 6.43
CA LEU A 113 10.56 14.91 4.99
C LEU A 113 11.60 15.88 4.41
N ALA A 114 11.97 16.92 5.17
CA ALA A 114 13.04 17.85 4.77
C ALA A 114 14.39 17.12 4.67
N MET A 115 14.74 16.32 5.68
CA MET A 115 15.95 15.49 5.66
C MET A 115 15.96 14.53 4.45
N ALA A 116 14.84 13.87 4.13
CA ALA A 116 14.75 13.04 2.93
C ALA A 116 15.09 13.85 1.64
N GLY A 117 14.69 15.11 1.57
CA GLY A 117 15.06 16.05 0.50
C GLY A 117 16.57 16.28 0.39
N ASP A 118 17.27 16.44 1.51
CA ASP A 118 18.74 16.59 1.55
C ASP A 118 19.48 15.36 1.01
N TYR A 119 18.88 14.17 1.18
CA TYR A 119 19.38 12.93 0.59
C TYR A 119 18.97 12.75 -0.89
N GLY A 120 18.22 13.68 -1.47
CA GLY A 120 17.84 13.67 -2.89
C GLY A 120 16.70 12.72 -3.20
N PHE A 121 15.78 12.52 -2.26
CA PHE A 121 14.53 11.80 -2.48
C PHE A 121 13.39 12.75 -2.82
N TYR A 122 12.68 12.46 -3.91
CA TYR A 122 11.31 12.94 -4.07
C TYR A 122 10.39 12.23 -3.09
N VAL A 123 9.42 12.94 -2.54
CA VAL A 123 8.52 12.42 -1.51
C VAL A 123 7.08 12.69 -1.89
N PHE A 124 6.21 11.73 -1.63
CA PHE A 124 4.79 11.98 -1.50
C PHE A 124 4.28 11.41 -0.18
N VAL A 125 3.34 12.11 0.41
CA VAL A 125 2.71 11.74 1.69
C VAL A 125 1.68 10.65 1.41
N ASP A 126 1.71 9.59 2.19
CA ASP A 126 0.75 8.49 2.14
C ASP A 126 -0.03 8.43 3.46
N PRO A 127 -1.28 8.92 3.49
CA PRO A 127 -2.22 8.68 4.59
C PRO A 127 -2.62 7.20 4.56
N HIS A 128 -1.86 6.43 5.31
CA HIS A 128 -1.86 4.98 5.25
C HIS A 128 -2.90 4.39 6.19
N GLN A 129 -3.49 3.29 5.74
CA GLN A 129 -4.37 2.44 6.54
C GLN A 129 -4.32 1.02 5.99
N ASP A 130 -4.40 0.00 6.84
CA ASP A 130 -4.87 -1.33 6.45
C ASP A 130 -6.09 -1.62 7.30
N VAL A 131 -7.19 -2.09 6.71
CA VAL A 131 -8.37 -2.51 7.46
C VAL A 131 -8.81 -1.50 8.54
N TRP A 132 -8.86 -0.23 8.16
CA TRP A 132 -9.41 0.90 8.91
C TRP A 132 -8.62 1.32 10.17
N SER A 133 -8.49 0.46 11.18
CA SER A 133 -7.98 0.86 12.49
C SER A 133 -7.32 -0.31 13.25
N ARG A 134 -6.53 0.04 14.27
CA ARG A 134 -5.84 -0.87 15.18
C ARG A 134 -6.74 -1.92 15.81
N VAL A 135 -7.93 -1.52 16.29
CA VAL A 135 -8.90 -2.42 16.94
C VAL A 135 -9.71 -3.30 15.98
N THR A 136 -9.64 -3.01 14.68
CA THR A 136 -10.23 -3.82 13.60
C THR A 136 -9.21 -4.76 12.96
N GLY A 137 -8.07 -4.99 13.60
CA GLY A 137 -6.98 -5.87 13.17
C GLY A 137 -6.01 -5.24 12.15
N GLY A 138 -6.03 -3.91 12.03
CA GLY A 138 -5.33 -3.15 11.00
C GLY A 138 -4.68 -1.86 11.54
N ASP A 139 -4.63 -0.78 10.77
CA ASP A 139 -4.08 0.52 11.16
C ASP A 139 -4.77 1.63 10.37
N GLY A 140 -4.58 2.89 10.78
CA GLY A 140 -5.05 4.03 10.01
C GLY A 140 -5.81 5.05 10.84
N ALA A 141 -7.11 4.83 11.04
CA ALA A 141 -8.05 5.73 11.68
C ALA A 141 -8.00 5.65 13.21
N PRO A 142 -8.20 6.79 13.91
CA PRO A 142 -8.17 6.85 15.36
C PRO A 142 -9.38 6.16 16.02
N LEU A 143 -9.20 5.71 17.26
CA LEU A 143 -10.18 4.88 17.97
C LEU A 143 -11.46 5.63 18.36
N TRP A 144 -11.36 6.93 18.64
CA TRP A 144 -12.48 7.75 19.12
C TRP A 144 -13.63 7.85 18.10
N LEU A 145 -13.40 7.53 16.83
CA LEU A 145 -14.45 7.46 15.82
C LEU A 145 -15.50 6.38 16.13
N PHE A 146 -15.11 5.26 16.75
CA PHE A 146 -16.05 4.23 17.18
C PHE A 146 -16.94 4.73 18.32
N ASP A 147 -16.37 5.47 19.26
CA ASP A 147 -17.14 6.11 20.34
C ASP A 147 -18.18 7.08 19.79
N LYS A 148 -17.84 7.83 18.74
CA LYS A 148 -18.75 8.79 18.09
C LYS A 148 -19.99 8.16 17.49
N ILE A 149 -19.88 6.93 17.01
CA ILE A 149 -21.02 6.19 16.45
C ILE A 149 -21.64 5.20 17.46
N GLY A 150 -21.25 5.27 18.73
CA GLY A 150 -21.83 4.47 19.81
C GLY A 150 -21.31 3.02 19.89
N LEU A 151 -20.18 2.71 19.25
CA LEU A 151 -19.55 1.39 19.34
C LEU A 151 -18.48 1.34 20.44
N ASP A 152 -18.51 0.26 21.21
CA ASP A 152 -17.53 -0.09 22.23
C ASP A 152 -16.45 -0.98 21.60
N TYR A 153 -15.37 -0.34 21.13
CA TYR A 153 -14.27 -1.04 20.47
C TYR A 153 -13.54 -2.03 21.37
N THR A 154 -13.71 -1.95 22.70
CA THR A 154 -13.09 -2.89 23.66
C THR A 154 -13.68 -4.29 23.57
N LYS A 155 -14.87 -4.43 22.96
CA LYS A 155 -15.61 -5.70 22.84
C LYS A 155 -15.50 -6.36 21.48
N PHE A 156 -14.77 -5.78 20.52
CA PHE A 156 -14.72 -6.29 19.15
C PHE A 156 -14.11 -7.69 19.04
N ASP A 157 -13.06 -7.97 19.81
CA ASP A 157 -12.44 -9.29 19.82
C ASP A 157 -13.31 -10.33 20.54
N GLU A 158 -13.80 -10.01 21.75
CA GLU A 158 -14.62 -10.92 22.55
C GLU A 158 -15.92 -11.33 21.84
N SER A 159 -16.51 -10.42 21.05
CA SER A 159 -17.68 -10.70 20.21
C SER A 159 -17.36 -11.50 18.94
N GLY A 160 -16.07 -11.63 18.57
CA GLY A 160 -15.62 -12.27 17.33
C GLY A 160 -15.86 -11.43 16.07
N LEU A 161 -15.99 -10.11 16.22
CA LEU A 161 -16.27 -9.15 15.14
C LEU A 161 -15.02 -8.43 14.62
N ALA A 162 -13.85 -8.71 15.19
CA ALA A 162 -12.56 -8.35 14.64
C ALA A 162 -11.55 -9.47 14.93
N LEU A 163 -10.69 -9.75 13.95
CA LEU A 163 -9.56 -10.67 14.06
C LEU A 163 -8.32 -9.88 14.42
N ASN A 164 -8.04 -9.76 15.70
CA ASN A 164 -6.87 -9.07 16.20
C ASN A 164 -5.75 -10.07 16.50
N MET A 165 -4.53 -9.75 16.07
CA MET A 165 -3.38 -10.62 16.32
C MET A 165 -3.12 -10.78 17.82
N GLN A 166 -3.29 -9.71 18.59
CA GLN A 166 -3.03 -9.61 20.03
C GLN A 166 -3.75 -10.71 20.83
N TYR A 167 -4.95 -11.10 20.43
CA TYR A 167 -5.74 -12.10 21.12
C TYR A 167 -5.66 -13.49 20.47
N LEU A 168 -5.58 -13.54 19.14
CA LEU A 168 -5.65 -14.80 18.39
C LEU A 168 -4.29 -15.46 18.16
N TYR A 169 -3.20 -14.70 18.14
CA TYR A 169 -1.89 -15.26 17.85
C TYR A 169 -1.37 -16.08 19.02
N ASP A 170 -0.86 -17.26 18.68
CA ASP A 170 -0.20 -18.16 19.61
C ASP A 170 1.08 -18.67 18.96
N PRO A 171 2.27 -18.34 19.49
CA PRO A 171 3.54 -18.75 18.90
C PRO A 171 3.70 -20.27 18.87
N ASN A 172 2.97 -21.01 19.72
CA ASN A 172 2.97 -22.47 19.75
C ASN A 172 1.89 -23.08 18.85
N ASN A 173 0.99 -22.27 18.27
CA ASN A 173 -0.12 -22.72 17.43
C ASN A 173 -0.44 -21.73 16.30
N GLU A 174 0.34 -21.81 15.21
CA GLU A 174 0.13 -21.00 13.99
C GLU A 174 -1.27 -21.12 13.36
N LYS A 175 -2.08 -22.13 13.75
CA LYS A 175 -3.45 -22.30 13.21
C LYS A 175 -4.46 -21.32 13.83
N LYS A 176 -4.20 -20.74 15.00
CA LYS A 176 -5.13 -19.78 15.63
C LYS A 176 -5.13 -18.43 14.91
N TYR A 177 -3.97 -18.02 14.41
CA TYR A 177 -3.85 -16.84 13.55
C TYR A 177 -3.14 -17.19 12.23
N PRO A 178 -3.87 -17.81 11.29
CA PRO A 178 -3.33 -18.14 9.98
C PRO A 178 -2.81 -16.92 9.25
N ARG A 179 -1.80 -17.13 8.40
CA ARG A 179 -1.17 -16.05 7.63
C ARG A 179 -2.20 -15.32 6.76
N MET A 180 -2.11 -13.99 6.74
CA MET A 180 -3.00 -13.09 5.97
C MET A 180 -4.47 -13.16 6.37
N ILE A 181 -4.82 -13.75 7.53
CA ILE A 181 -6.22 -13.84 7.97
C ILE A 181 -6.83 -12.46 8.25
N TRP A 182 -6.01 -11.48 8.65
CA TRP A 182 -6.42 -10.09 8.90
C TRP A 182 -7.19 -9.45 7.75
N GLY A 183 -6.93 -9.85 6.50
CA GLY A 183 -7.67 -9.33 5.35
C GLY A 183 -9.17 -9.67 5.38
N ASN A 184 -9.60 -10.67 6.17
CA ASN A 184 -11.02 -10.96 6.35
C ASN A 184 -11.75 -9.89 7.17
N ASN A 185 -11.03 -9.06 7.93
CA ASN A 185 -11.64 -7.99 8.72
C ASN A 185 -12.36 -6.96 7.85
N TYR A 186 -11.98 -6.78 6.57
CA TYR A 186 -12.65 -5.87 5.63
C TYR A 186 -14.16 -6.10 5.50
N ARG A 187 -14.62 -7.34 5.76
CA ARG A 187 -16.03 -7.75 5.63
C ARG A 187 -16.75 -7.84 6.98
N MET A 188 -16.04 -7.64 8.09
CA MET A 188 -16.61 -7.69 9.42
C MET A 188 -17.27 -6.35 9.79
N PHE A 189 -18.21 -6.41 10.72
CA PHE A 189 -19.13 -5.30 10.99
C PHE A 189 -18.44 -3.96 11.31
N PRO A 190 -17.46 -3.86 12.23
CA PRO A 190 -16.86 -2.57 12.55
C PRO A 190 -16.19 -1.94 11.33
N ASN A 191 -15.43 -2.73 10.58
CA ASN A 191 -14.71 -2.24 9.40
C ASN A 191 -15.66 -1.83 8.27
N GLY A 192 -16.59 -2.72 7.89
CA GLY A 192 -17.54 -2.47 6.81
C GLY A 192 -18.46 -1.28 7.11
N THR A 193 -18.86 -1.10 8.38
CA THR A 193 -19.62 0.07 8.84
C THR A 193 -18.82 1.34 8.64
N MET A 194 -17.58 1.42 9.15
CA MET A 194 -16.79 2.66 9.11
C MET A 194 -16.49 3.11 7.68
N TRP A 195 -16.13 2.19 6.78
CA TRP A 195 -15.96 2.51 5.35
C TRP A 195 -17.23 3.05 4.70
N THR A 196 -18.37 2.42 5.01
CA THR A 196 -19.66 2.85 4.46
C THR A 196 -20.02 4.26 4.93
N LEU A 197 -19.79 4.57 6.22
CA LEU A 197 -20.04 5.90 6.76
C LEU A 197 -19.08 6.94 6.19
N PHE A 198 -17.80 6.61 6.08
CA PHE A 198 -16.75 7.52 5.57
C PHE A 198 -16.99 7.98 4.13
N PHE A 199 -17.42 7.06 3.27
CA PHE A 199 -17.64 7.36 1.85
C PHE A 199 -19.07 7.71 1.50
N ALA A 200 -20.06 7.13 2.19
CA ALA A 200 -21.46 7.16 1.77
C ALA A 200 -22.46 7.33 2.94
N GLY A 201 -22.02 7.86 4.09
CA GLY A 201 -22.88 8.12 5.24
C GLY A 201 -24.10 8.99 4.92
N LYS A 202 -24.01 9.93 3.97
CA LYS A 202 -25.17 10.74 3.55
C LYS A 202 -26.26 9.95 2.83
N ASP A 203 -25.89 8.90 2.12
CA ASP A 203 -26.82 8.08 1.34
C ASP A 203 -27.39 6.93 2.17
N PHE A 204 -26.54 6.28 2.98
CA PHE A 204 -26.92 5.07 3.73
C PHE A 204 -27.16 5.30 5.22
N ALA A 205 -26.71 6.42 5.80
CA ALA A 205 -27.01 6.79 7.19
C ALA A 205 -27.34 8.29 7.31
N PRO A 206 -28.31 8.82 6.54
CA PRO A 206 -28.58 10.26 6.44
C PRO A 206 -28.91 10.91 7.79
N ASN A 207 -29.51 10.16 8.72
CA ASN A 207 -29.92 10.66 10.03
C ASN A 207 -28.85 10.47 11.11
N LEU A 208 -27.70 9.87 10.78
CA LEU A 208 -26.56 9.79 11.71
C LEU A 208 -25.83 11.14 11.69
N ILE A 209 -26.28 12.03 12.57
CA ILE A 209 -25.82 13.40 12.73
C ILE A 209 -24.98 13.50 14.00
N ILE A 210 -23.78 14.08 13.88
CA ILE A 210 -22.82 14.30 14.95
C ILE A 210 -22.74 15.80 15.23
N ASP A 211 -22.70 16.17 16.51
CA ASP A 211 -22.40 17.53 16.94
C ASP A 211 -20.89 17.74 16.85
N ASP A 212 -20.46 18.73 16.07
CA ASP A 212 -19.07 19.15 15.96
C ASP A 212 -18.58 19.79 17.26
N GLU A 213 -17.42 19.35 17.76
CA GLU A 213 -16.93 19.74 19.09
C GLU A 213 -16.57 21.22 19.20
N ILE A 214 -16.15 21.84 18.09
CA ILE A 214 -15.66 23.21 18.08
C ILE A 214 -16.75 24.18 17.66
N SER A 215 -17.37 23.94 16.51
CA SER A 215 -18.37 24.84 15.93
C SER A 215 -19.75 24.67 16.57
N GLY A 216 -20.04 23.51 17.17
CA GLY A 216 -21.39 23.13 17.60
C GLY A 216 -22.35 22.87 16.44
N GLU A 217 -21.86 22.87 15.19
CA GLU A 217 -22.67 22.56 14.02
C GLU A 217 -23.03 21.07 13.98
N LYS A 218 -24.21 20.80 13.44
CA LYS A 218 -24.70 19.44 13.23
C LYS A 218 -24.33 18.97 11.85
N MET A 219 -23.50 17.94 11.77
CA MET A 219 -22.99 17.41 10.50
C MET A 219 -23.39 15.95 10.33
N ASN A 220 -23.67 15.52 9.10
CA ASN A 220 -23.74 14.09 8.82
C ASN A 220 -22.37 13.45 9.07
N ILE A 221 -22.36 12.24 9.62
CA ILE A 221 -21.13 11.49 9.94
C ILE A 221 -20.11 11.44 8.80
N GLN A 222 -20.55 11.38 7.54
CA GLN A 222 -19.65 11.39 6.38
C GLN A 222 -18.84 12.68 6.29
N ASP A 223 -19.49 13.83 6.48
CA ASP A 223 -18.80 15.12 6.44
C ASP A 223 -17.92 15.32 7.65
N TYR A 224 -18.40 14.90 8.83
CA TYR A 224 -17.65 14.93 10.07
C TYR A 224 -16.33 14.15 9.94
N MET A 225 -16.39 12.89 9.53
CA MET A 225 -15.19 12.07 9.34
C MET A 225 -14.25 12.65 8.27
N PHE A 226 -14.79 13.18 7.17
CA PHE A 226 -13.98 13.84 6.15
C PHE A 226 -13.33 15.13 6.67
N ALA A 227 -14.02 15.92 7.48
CA ALA A 227 -13.48 17.15 8.06
C ALA A 227 -12.25 16.86 8.92
N HIS A 228 -12.32 15.84 9.78
CA HIS A 228 -11.19 15.40 10.60
C HIS A 228 -10.03 14.81 9.79
N TYR A 229 -10.34 13.87 8.88
CA TYR A 229 -9.34 13.30 7.98
C TYR A 229 -8.62 14.39 7.18
N SER A 230 -9.38 15.30 6.55
CA SER A 230 -8.81 16.39 5.76
C SER A 230 -8.12 17.44 6.62
N GLY A 231 -8.55 17.65 7.88
CA GLY A 231 -7.87 18.48 8.86
C GLY A 231 -6.43 18.00 9.11
N CYS A 232 -6.24 16.70 9.29
CA CYS A 232 -4.91 16.10 9.41
C CYS A 232 -4.04 16.37 8.17
N LEU A 233 -4.61 16.25 6.96
CA LEU A 233 -3.90 16.57 5.72
C LEU A 233 -3.55 18.06 5.63
N ARG A 234 -4.43 18.96 6.10
CA ARG A 234 -4.15 20.40 6.16
C ARG A 234 -2.97 20.69 7.08
N GLU A 235 -2.90 20.06 8.24
CA GLU A 235 -1.79 20.27 9.19
C GLU A 235 -0.43 19.82 8.64
N ILE A 236 -0.40 18.71 7.91
CA ILE A 236 0.80 18.29 7.17
C ILE A 236 1.11 19.29 6.06
N ALA A 237 0.12 19.62 5.23
CA ALA A 237 0.28 20.51 4.08
C ALA A 237 0.86 21.89 4.48
N LYS A 238 0.35 22.50 5.56
CA LYS A 238 0.84 23.77 6.11
C LYS A 238 2.35 23.78 6.34
N ARG A 239 2.88 22.68 6.87
CA ARG A 239 4.29 22.53 7.26
C ARG A 239 5.22 22.26 6.08
N ILE A 240 4.73 21.57 5.05
CA ILE A 240 5.58 21.05 3.96
C ILE A 240 5.38 21.74 2.61
N LYS A 241 4.47 22.71 2.49
CA LYS A 241 4.12 23.41 1.24
C LYS A 241 5.30 23.99 0.46
N ASP A 242 6.35 24.42 1.16
CA ASP A 242 7.53 25.07 0.59
C ASP A 242 8.68 24.08 0.29
N MET A 243 8.48 22.78 0.54
CA MET A 243 9.48 21.73 0.32
C MET A 243 9.47 21.25 -1.14
N PRO A 244 10.49 21.56 -1.97
CA PRO A 244 10.47 21.25 -3.40
C PRO A 244 10.61 19.74 -3.70
N ASN A 245 11.05 18.96 -2.72
CA ASN A 245 11.13 17.51 -2.84
C ASN A 245 9.78 16.82 -2.62
N VAL A 246 8.79 17.48 -2.00
CA VAL A 246 7.44 16.93 -1.82
C VAL A 246 6.60 17.28 -3.04
N PHE A 247 6.17 16.27 -3.80
CA PHE A 247 5.44 16.48 -5.06
C PHE A 247 3.94 16.22 -4.97
N GLY A 248 3.44 15.68 -3.87
CA GLY A 248 2.01 15.40 -3.73
C GLY A 248 1.65 14.52 -2.55
N PHE A 249 0.39 14.10 -2.56
CA PHE A 249 -0.24 13.26 -1.55
C PHE A 249 -0.95 12.10 -2.23
N ASP A 250 -0.92 10.94 -1.59
CA ASP A 250 -1.92 9.90 -1.80
C ASP A 250 -3.29 10.38 -1.30
N ALA A 251 -4.35 10.01 -2.00
CA ALA A 251 -5.70 10.33 -1.57
C ALA A 251 -6.06 9.55 -0.30
N LEU A 252 -5.73 8.25 -0.29
CA LEU A 252 -5.89 7.29 0.80
C LEU A 252 -5.32 5.94 0.32
N ASN A 253 -4.49 5.27 1.12
CA ASN A 253 -4.00 3.92 0.80
C ASN A 253 -5.16 2.91 0.70
N GLU A 254 -5.17 2.08 -0.34
CA GLU A 254 -6.06 0.91 -0.54
C GLU A 254 -7.52 1.12 -0.04
N PRO A 255 -8.25 2.11 -0.59
CA PRO A 255 -9.61 2.44 -0.13
C PRO A 255 -10.55 1.24 -0.30
N PHE A 256 -11.46 1.03 0.64
CA PHE A 256 -12.43 -0.08 0.59
C PHE A 256 -13.87 0.42 0.59
N SER A 257 -14.75 -0.30 -0.12
CA SER A 257 -16.17 0.09 -0.29
C SER A 257 -17.04 -0.18 0.94
N GLY A 258 -16.57 -0.98 1.90
CA GLY A 258 -17.37 -1.40 3.05
C GLY A 258 -18.58 -2.21 2.59
N PHE A 259 -19.79 -1.74 2.89
CA PHE A 259 -21.03 -2.36 2.43
C PHE A 259 -21.54 -1.79 1.10
N ILE A 260 -20.95 -0.71 0.60
CA ILE A 260 -21.41 -0.01 -0.61
C ILE A 260 -21.37 -0.96 -1.81
N GLY A 261 -22.51 -1.15 -2.48
CA GLY A 261 -22.64 -2.06 -3.61
C GLY A 261 -22.86 -3.54 -3.23
N HIS A 262 -22.89 -3.88 -1.94
CA HIS A 262 -23.17 -5.23 -1.45
C HIS A 262 -24.64 -5.44 -1.12
N LYS A 263 -25.09 -6.69 -1.26
CA LYS A 263 -26.41 -7.12 -0.77
C LYS A 263 -26.42 -7.13 0.75
N ALA A 264 -27.53 -6.73 1.37
CA ALA A 264 -27.62 -6.61 2.82
C ALA A 264 -27.63 -7.99 3.53
N ILE A 265 -28.25 -9.01 2.93
CA ILE A 265 -28.36 -10.36 3.51
C ILE A 265 -28.08 -11.49 2.50
N THR A 266 -28.19 -11.25 1.19
CA THR A 266 -27.91 -12.30 0.20
C THR A 266 -26.43 -12.69 0.19
N ARG A 267 -26.13 -13.93 0.62
CA ARG A 267 -24.77 -14.49 0.63
C ARG A 267 -24.25 -14.90 -0.74
N ASN A 268 -23.02 -14.50 -1.06
CA ASN A 268 -22.29 -14.99 -2.22
C ASN A 268 -21.40 -16.20 -1.86
N LEU A 269 -21.94 -17.42 -2.03
CA LEU A 269 -21.25 -18.66 -1.63
C LEU A 269 -20.41 -19.33 -2.74
N LYS A 270 -20.51 -18.85 -3.99
CA LYS A 270 -19.84 -19.43 -5.16
C LYS A 270 -19.51 -18.35 -6.18
N LEU A 271 -18.40 -18.52 -6.91
CA LEU A 271 -17.99 -17.57 -7.93
C LEU A 271 -18.99 -17.61 -9.09
N LYS A 272 -19.64 -16.47 -9.36
CA LYS A 272 -20.51 -16.26 -10.52
C LYS A 272 -19.80 -15.39 -11.54
N LYS A 273 -19.91 -15.73 -12.82
CA LYS A 273 -19.33 -14.93 -13.91
C LYS A 273 -19.95 -13.54 -13.89
N GLY A 274 -19.12 -12.50 -13.85
CA GLY A 274 -19.58 -11.10 -13.81
C GLY A 274 -20.09 -10.64 -12.44
N SER A 275 -19.88 -11.41 -11.35
CA SER A 275 -20.20 -10.93 -10.01
C SER A 275 -19.37 -9.69 -9.68
N LYS A 276 -20.03 -8.61 -9.24
CA LYS A 276 -19.37 -7.41 -8.71
C LYS A 276 -18.82 -7.62 -7.29
N ASP A 277 -19.30 -8.66 -6.61
CA ASP A 277 -18.91 -9.12 -5.27
C ASP A 277 -18.54 -10.62 -5.32
N PRO A 278 -17.26 -10.96 -5.55
CA PRO A 278 -16.81 -12.35 -5.61
C PRO A 278 -16.63 -12.96 -4.20
N PRO A 279 -16.91 -14.27 -4.03
CA PRO A 279 -16.58 -14.96 -2.78
C PRO A 279 -15.06 -15.00 -2.55
N ILE A 280 -14.64 -14.78 -1.31
CA ILE A 280 -13.24 -14.87 -0.86
C ILE A 280 -13.15 -15.93 0.24
N PRO A 281 -12.03 -16.67 0.38
CA PRO A 281 -11.85 -17.61 1.50
C PRO A 281 -11.94 -16.90 2.85
N GLY A 282 -12.72 -17.45 3.79
CA GLY A 282 -13.08 -16.79 5.04
C GLY A 282 -14.56 -17.02 5.38
N LEU A 283 -15.06 -16.38 6.43
CA LEU A 283 -16.49 -16.38 6.74
C LEU A 283 -17.26 -15.57 5.70
N ALA A 284 -18.38 -16.10 5.22
CA ALA A 284 -19.22 -15.50 4.18
C ALA A 284 -20.13 -14.39 4.72
N TRP A 285 -19.57 -13.45 5.47
CA TRP A 285 -20.27 -12.32 6.09
C TRP A 285 -21.19 -11.58 5.12
N THR A 286 -22.39 -11.25 5.58
CA THR A 286 -23.24 -10.21 5.01
C THR A 286 -23.26 -9.01 5.95
N PRO A 287 -23.60 -7.80 5.47
CA PRO A 287 -23.77 -6.63 6.33
C PRO A 287 -24.68 -6.91 7.53
N VAL A 288 -25.84 -7.57 7.33
CA VAL A 288 -26.82 -7.82 8.39
C VAL A 288 -26.37 -8.89 9.38
N ASP A 289 -25.59 -9.90 8.96
CA ASP A 289 -24.96 -10.82 9.93
C ASP A 289 -24.10 -10.07 10.93
N GLY A 290 -23.32 -9.12 10.41
CA GLY A 290 -22.47 -8.26 11.20
C GLY A 290 -23.27 -7.41 12.18
N MET A 291 -24.34 -6.78 11.71
CA MET A 291 -25.25 -5.98 12.55
C MET A 291 -25.93 -6.83 13.64
N PHE A 292 -26.40 -8.01 13.29
CA PHE A 292 -27.08 -8.92 14.21
C PHE A 292 -26.11 -9.44 15.29
N ALA A 293 -24.89 -9.84 14.90
CA ALA A 293 -23.82 -10.18 15.84
C ALA A 293 -23.46 -8.99 16.74
N ALA A 294 -23.36 -7.78 16.18
CA ALA A 294 -23.00 -6.57 16.91
C ALA A 294 -24.01 -6.21 18.01
N ALA A 295 -25.29 -6.54 17.79
CA ALA A 295 -26.36 -6.42 18.77
C ALA A 295 -26.33 -7.50 19.88
N GLY A 296 -25.29 -8.35 19.94
CA GLY A 296 -25.13 -9.38 20.96
C GLY A 296 -25.79 -10.72 20.63
N ASN A 297 -26.10 -10.98 19.36
CA ASN A 297 -26.73 -12.26 18.97
C ASN A 297 -25.69 -13.27 18.47
N THR A 298 -25.97 -14.55 18.74
CA THR A 298 -25.20 -15.67 18.21
C THR A 298 -25.74 -16.10 16.86
N LEU A 299 -24.87 -16.40 15.90
CA LEU A 299 -25.25 -16.98 14.61
C LEU A 299 -24.20 -17.95 14.09
N GLU A 300 -24.63 -18.83 13.19
CA GLU A 300 -23.76 -19.74 12.46
C GLU A 300 -23.58 -19.21 11.02
N ILE A 301 -22.34 -19.04 10.59
CA ILE A 301 -21.99 -18.47 9.28
C ILE A 301 -21.20 -19.50 8.47
N GLU A 302 -21.51 -19.64 7.17
CA GLU A 302 -20.73 -20.51 6.29
C GLU A 302 -19.30 -20.01 6.08
N LYS A 303 -18.35 -20.94 6.17
CA LYS A 303 -16.93 -20.73 5.88
C LYS A 303 -16.60 -21.14 4.46
N LEU A 304 -16.00 -20.23 3.69
CA LEU A 304 -15.53 -20.44 2.32
C LEU A 304 -14.05 -20.81 2.29
N GLY A 305 -13.68 -21.68 1.36
CA GLY A 305 -12.30 -22.11 1.15
C GLY A 305 -12.03 -22.55 -0.28
N ILE A 306 -10.75 -22.77 -0.60
CA ILE A 306 -10.31 -23.24 -1.91
C ILE A 306 -10.63 -24.73 -2.05
N LYS A 307 -11.48 -25.09 -3.03
CA LYS A 307 -11.78 -26.48 -3.41
C LYS A 307 -10.86 -26.92 -4.54
N LEU A 308 -9.70 -27.49 -4.20
CA LEU A 308 -8.66 -27.89 -5.17
C LEU A 308 -9.18 -28.76 -6.32
N LEU A 309 -10.06 -29.73 -6.05
CA LEU A 309 -10.63 -30.62 -7.07
C LEU A 309 -11.58 -29.91 -8.05
N ARG A 310 -12.09 -28.72 -7.71
CA ARG A 310 -13.03 -27.94 -8.52
C ARG A 310 -12.44 -26.60 -9.01
N LEU A 311 -11.16 -26.34 -8.74
CA LEU A 311 -10.45 -25.12 -9.13
C LEU A 311 -11.26 -23.84 -8.82
N GLY A 312 -11.85 -23.75 -7.62
CA GLY A 312 -12.70 -22.62 -7.24
C GLY A 312 -12.94 -22.48 -5.74
N ILE A 313 -13.61 -21.40 -5.36
CA ILE A 313 -13.99 -21.11 -3.97
C ILE A 313 -15.40 -21.64 -3.70
N GLY A 314 -15.62 -22.20 -2.50
CA GLY A 314 -16.96 -22.52 -2.02
C GLY A 314 -16.97 -22.99 -0.56
N VAL A 315 -18.16 -23.30 -0.06
CA VAL A 315 -18.39 -23.68 1.36
C VAL A 315 -17.59 -24.92 1.76
N VAL A 316 -16.77 -24.79 2.81
CA VAL A 316 -15.94 -25.87 3.40
C VAL A 316 -16.36 -26.22 4.83
N GLY A 317 -17.26 -25.44 5.43
CA GLY A 317 -17.80 -25.65 6.77
C GLY A 317 -18.63 -24.45 7.19
N SER A 318 -18.85 -24.33 8.50
CA SER A 318 -19.50 -23.20 9.16
C SER A 318 -18.80 -22.92 10.50
N GLU A 319 -18.96 -21.71 11.03
CA GLU A 319 -18.49 -21.34 12.36
C GLU A 319 -19.58 -20.60 13.13
N ILE A 320 -19.65 -20.85 14.44
CA ILE A 320 -20.49 -20.09 15.36
C ILE A 320 -19.77 -18.79 15.71
N VAL A 321 -20.45 -17.67 15.54
CA VAL A 321 -19.96 -16.33 15.87
C VAL A 321 -20.74 -15.74 17.05
N ASN A 322 -20.05 -14.96 17.87
CA ASN A 322 -20.55 -14.34 19.10
C ASN A 322 -21.30 -15.33 20.04
N PRO A 323 -20.68 -16.47 20.43
CA PRO A 323 -21.33 -17.47 21.28
C PRO A 323 -21.67 -16.94 22.68
N ASN A 324 -20.94 -15.92 23.15
CA ASN A 324 -21.12 -15.31 24.47
C ASN A 324 -22.14 -14.16 24.48
N ARG A 325 -22.77 -13.88 23.34
CA ARG A 325 -23.82 -12.84 23.20
C ARG A 325 -23.35 -11.45 23.63
N ILE A 326 -22.13 -11.10 23.26
CA ILE A 326 -21.50 -9.82 23.58
C ILE A 326 -22.00 -8.76 22.61
N SER A 327 -22.75 -7.78 23.11
CA SER A 327 -23.08 -6.58 22.34
C SER A 327 -21.88 -5.63 22.31
N ILE A 328 -21.55 -5.12 21.12
CA ILE A 328 -20.50 -4.11 20.96
C ILE A 328 -21.06 -2.69 20.91
N TRP A 329 -22.36 -2.50 21.11
CA TRP A 329 -22.93 -1.17 21.31
C TRP A 329 -22.66 -0.69 22.74
N LYS A 330 -22.33 0.59 22.90
CA LYS A 330 -22.19 1.22 24.21
C LYS A 330 -23.53 1.19 24.95
N GLU A 331 -23.46 1.18 26.27
CA GLU A 331 -24.67 1.27 27.10
C GLU A 331 -25.47 2.54 26.75
N GLY A 332 -26.76 2.37 26.45
CA GLY A 332 -27.63 3.47 26.02
C GLY A 332 -27.48 3.91 24.55
N ALA A 333 -26.48 3.41 23.82
CA ALA A 333 -26.36 3.65 22.39
C ALA A 333 -27.44 2.89 21.61
N LYS A 334 -27.88 3.48 20.50
CA LYS A 334 -28.85 2.86 19.60
C LYS A 334 -28.14 2.30 18.38
N ASP A 335 -28.64 1.17 17.89
CA ASP A 335 -28.24 0.64 16.59
C ASP A 335 -28.82 1.54 15.49
N PHE A 336 -27.99 2.42 14.96
CA PHE A 336 -28.42 3.34 13.91
C PHE A 336 -28.76 2.61 12.60
N TRP A 337 -28.18 1.44 12.30
CA TRP A 337 -28.59 0.68 11.11
C TRP A 337 -30.01 0.15 11.24
N LYS A 338 -30.39 -0.28 12.44
CA LYS A 338 -31.76 -0.63 12.77
C LYS A 338 -32.70 0.58 12.70
N GLU A 339 -32.30 1.74 13.21
CA GLU A 339 -33.09 2.99 13.07
C GLU A 339 -33.30 3.41 11.60
N HIS A 340 -32.34 3.11 10.73
CA HIS A 340 -32.44 3.34 9.29
C HIS A 340 -33.21 2.23 8.53
N GLY A 341 -33.76 1.25 9.25
CA GLY A 341 -34.60 0.19 8.68
C GLY A 341 -33.83 -0.83 7.84
N VAL A 342 -32.51 -0.95 8.01
CA VAL A 342 -31.70 -1.95 7.30
C VAL A 342 -32.08 -3.36 7.72
N TRP A 343 -32.34 -3.54 9.01
CA TRP A 343 -32.74 -4.81 9.60
C TRP A 343 -33.63 -4.60 10.82
N ASP A 344 -34.44 -5.59 11.17
CA ASP A 344 -35.20 -5.67 12.42
C ASP A 344 -35.31 -7.14 12.88
N LEU A 345 -36.07 -7.40 13.94
CA LEU A 345 -36.39 -8.74 14.42
C LEU A 345 -37.83 -9.09 14.07
N ASP A 346 -38.08 -10.33 13.63
CA ASP A 346 -39.43 -10.88 13.61
C ASP A 346 -39.94 -11.20 15.03
N ALA A 347 -41.19 -11.66 15.12
CA ALA A 347 -41.80 -12.07 16.38
C ALA A 347 -41.06 -13.22 17.10
N ASN A 348 -40.19 -13.95 16.41
CA ASN A 348 -39.39 -15.05 16.94
C ASN A 348 -37.95 -14.63 17.28
N GLY A 349 -37.59 -13.36 17.07
CA GLY A 349 -36.23 -12.86 17.29
C GLY A 349 -35.24 -13.16 16.17
N ASN A 350 -35.69 -13.53 14.96
CA ASN A 350 -34.82 -13.70 13.80
C ASN A 350 -34.63 -12.37 13.05
N PRO A 351 -33.46 -12.11 12.45
CA PRO A 351 -33.24 -10.91 11.65
C PRO A 351 -34.12 -10.91 10.39
N VAL A 352 -34.86 -9.82 10.20
CA VAL A 352 -35.63 -9.52 8.98
C VAL A 352 -34.97 -8.35 8.27
N VAL A 353 -34.86 -8.45 6.95
CA VAL A 353 -34.20 -7.44 6.11
C VAL A 353 -35.21 -6.91 5.10
N PRO A 354 -35.80 -5.72 5.34
CA PRO A 354 -36.85 -5.19 4.48
C PRO A 354 -36.40 -4.91 3.05
N ASN A 355 -35.11 -4.54 2.88
CA ASN A 355 -34.54 -4.19 1.58
C ASN A 355 -33.12 -4.76 1.43
N ASP A 356 -33.00 -5.88 0.73
CA ASP A 356 -31.70 -6.50 0.45
C ASP A 356 -30.80 -5.65 -0.48
N ASP A 357 -31.36 -4.65 -1.18
CA ASP A 357 -30.64 -3.71 -2.03
C ASP A 357 -30.32 -2.38 -1.32
N TYR A 358 -30.46 -2.30 0.00
CA TYR A 358 -30.24 -1.08 0.79
C TYR A 358 -28.91 -0.39 0.46
N PHE A 359 -27.80 -1.13 0.43
CA PHE A 359 -26.47 -0.59 0.13
C PHE A 359 -26.14 -0.52 -1.37
N ARG A 360 -27.07 -0.94 -2.25
CA ARG A 360 -26.85 -1.02 -3.71
C ARG A 360 -27.56 0.07 -4.48
N VAL A 361 -28.71 0.52 -4.01
CA VAL A 361 -29.59 1.39 -4.79
C VAL A 361 -29.86 2.68 -4.02
N VAL A 362 -29.40 3.79 -4.58
CA VAL A 362 -29.65 5.14 -4.06
C VAL A 362 -30.51 5.87 -5.08
N LYS A 363 -31.65 6.43 -4.62
CA LYS A 363 -32.59 7.20 -5.46
C LYS A 363 -32.99 6.46 -6.76
N GLY A 364 -33.20 5.13 -6.66
CA GLY A 364 -33.61 4.28 -7.78
C GLY A 364 -32.50 3.86 -8.75
N ARG A 365 -31.23 4.19 -8.48
CA ARG A 365 -30.08 3.86 -9.32
C ARG A 365 -29.07 2.97 -8.57
N GLU A 366 -28.53 1.96 -9.25
CA GLU A 366 -27.42 1.16 -8.70
C GLU A 366 -26.16 2.04 -8.56
N VAL A 367 -25.53 2.00 -7.40
CA VAL A 367 -24.30 2.74 -7.11
C VAL A 367 -23.07 2.03 -7.67
N ASP A 368 -22.05 2.80 -8.03
CA ASP A 368 -20.71 2.33 -8.34
C ASP A 368 -19.71 3.04 -7.41
N PHE A 369 -18.97 2.28 -6.60
CA PHE A 369 -18.11 2.85 -5.57
C PHE A 369 -17.06 3.83 -6.12
N LEU A 370 -16.42 3.48 -7.24
CA LEU A 370 -15.38 4.32 -7.84
C LEU A 370 -15.96 5.65 -8.34
N ARG A 371 -17.04 5.57 -9.12
CA ARG A 371 -17.67 6.76 -9.71
C ARG A 371 -18.38 7.63 -8.68
N ASP A 372 -19.20 7.01 -7.83
CA ASP A 372 -20.16 7.75 -7.00
C ASP A 372 -19.55 8.23 -5.67
N TYR A 373 -18.46 7.61 -5.19
CA TYR A 373 -17.90 7.92 -3.86
C TYR A 373 -16.38 8.16 -3.85
N LEU A 374 -15.58 7.23 -4.39
CA LEU A 374 -14.11 7.33 -4.31
C LEU A 374 -13.54 8.48 -5.17
N LEU A 375 -14.03 8.67 -6.40
CA LEU A 375 -13.60 9.78 -7.25
C LEU A 375 -14.00 11.15 -6.64
N PRO A 376 -15.24 11.37 -6.16
CA PRO A 376 -15.59 12.58 -5.43
C PRO A 376 -14.72 12.82 -4.19
N PHE A 377 -14.42 11.78 -3.41
CA PHE A 377 -13.50 11.88 -2.28
C PHE A 377 -12.10 12.33 -2.73
N THR A 378 -11.54 11.70 -3.76
CA THR A 378 -10.22 12.03 -4.34
C THR A 378 -10.16 13.50 -4.78
N LYS A 379 -11.23 14.02 -5.41
CA LYS A 379 -11.34 15.44 -5.78
C LYS A 379 -11.33 16.36 -4.57
N ARG A 380 -12.05 16.00 -3.50
CA ARG A 380 -12.06 16.80 -2.26
C ARG A 380 -10.68 16.84 -1.62
N VAL A 381 -9.98 15.70 -1.55
CA VAL A 381 -8.59 15.65 -1.04
C VAL A 381 -7.66 16.50 -1.90
N ALA A 382 -7.75 16.39 -3.23
CA ALA A 382 -6.97 17.22 -4.15
C ALA A 382 -7.23 18.72 -3.93
N SER A 383 -8.48 19.12 -3.71
CA SER A 383 -8.83 20.51 -3.37
C SER A 383 -8.17 20.96 -2.07
N VAL A 384 -8.25 20.14 -1.01
CA VAL A 384 -7.71 20.45 0.32
C VAL A 384 -6.21 20.72 0.27
N ILE A 385 -5.44 19.83 -0.36
CA ILE A 385 -3.98 19.98 -0.40
C ILE A 385 -3.56 21.16 -1.31
N ARG A 386 -4.33 21.43 -2.37
CA ARG A 386 -4.03 22.50 -3.35
C ARG A 386 -4.33 23.91 -2.87
N GLU A 387 -5.06 24.05 -1.76
CA GLU A 387 -5.13 25.32 -1.04
C GLU A 387 -3.76 25.80 -0.55
N TYR A 388 -2.81 24.88 -0.33
CA TYR A 388 -1.45 25.18 0.14
C TYR A 388 -0.42 25.18 -0.98
N ASN A 389 -0.55 24.28 -1.95
CA ASN A 389 0.30 24.25 -3.13
C ASN A 389 -0.50 23.74 -4.35
N PRO A 390 -0.82 24.63 -5.31
CA PRO A 390 -1.68 24.28 -6.45
C PRO A 390 -1.04 23.28 -7.42
N ASP A 391 0.29 23.13 -7.39
CA ASP A 391 1.03 22.23 -8.27
C ASP A 391 1.09 20.79 -7.74
N TRP A 392 0.65 20.53 -6.50
CA TRP A 392 0.72 19.19 -5.93
C TRP A 392 -0.14 18.17 -6.68
N MET A 393 0.50 17.01 -6.88
CA MET A 393 -0.13 15.85 -7.49
C MET A 393 -1.03 15.14 -6.47
N ILE A 394 -2.15 14.61 -6.95
CA ILE A 394 -2.98 13.68 -6.19
C ILE A 394 -2.74 12.27 -6.73
N LEU A 395 -2.08 11.44 -5.93
CA LEU A 395 -1.93 10.03 -6.21
C LEU A 395 -3.23 9.34 -5.83
N ALA A 396 -3.74 8.49 -6.70
CA ALA A 396 -5.05 7.89 -6.51
C ALA A 396 -5.00 6.39 -6.81
N GLU A 397 -5.61 5.64 -5.90
CA GLU A 397 -5.70 4.18 -5.91
C GLU A 397 -7.16 3.74 -6.10
N ASP A 398 -7.36 2.49 -6.49
CA ASP A 398 -8.67 1.81 -6.49
C ASP A 398 -8.64 0.69 -5.44
N GLU A 399 -9.79 0.07 -5.18
CA GLU A 399 -9.92 -0.98 -4.17
C GLU A 399 -8.89 -2.12 -4.39
N PRO A 400 -8.24 -2.63 -3.32
CA PRO A 400 -7.20 -3.66 -3.44
C PRO A 400 -7.73 -4.97 -4.05
N GLU A 401 -9.01 -5.29 -3.84
CA GLU A 401 -9.66 -6.46 -4.44
C GLU A 401 -9.85 -6.33 -5.96
N ARG A 402 -9.89 -5.10 -6.50
CA ARG A 402 -10.05 -4.82 -7.94
C ARG A 402 -8.76 -5.02 -8.72
N VAL A 403 -7.61 -5.26 -8.06
CA VAL A 403 -6.38 -5.66 -8.74
C VAL A 403 -6.61 -6.85 -9.68
N PHE A 404 -7.51 -7.79 -9.35
CA PHE A 404 -7.80 -8.95 -10.22
C PHE A 404 -8.71 -8.65 -11.42
N LEU A 405 -9.44 -7.54 -11.35
CA LEU A 405 -10.46 -7.10 -12.29
C LEU A 405 -10.36 -5.57 -12.46
N PRO A 406 -9.25 -5.08 -13.04
CA PRO A 406 -9.04 -3.65 -13.17
C PRO A 406 -10.13 -3.03 -14.04
N ARG A 407 -10.51 -1.80 -13.68
CA ARG A 407 -11.54 -1.01 -14.35
C ARG A 407 -10.98 0.32 -14.81
N GLU A 408 -11.71 0.95 -15.73
CA GLU A 408 -11.40 2.30 -16.19
C GLU A 408 -11.84 3.30 -15.12
N TRP A 409 -11.03 4.35 -14.94
CA TRP A 409 -11.44 5.51 -14.16
C TRP A 409 -12.60 6.21 -14.88
N PRO A 410 -13.57 6.78 -14.14
CA PRO A 410 -14.60 7.61 -14.74
C PRO A 410 -14.00 8.84 -15.44
N ASP A 411 -14.76 9.41 -16.37
CA ASP A 411 -14.44 10.72 -16.93
C ASP A 411 -14.46 11.79 -15.80
N ASP A 412 -13.78 12.93 -16.03
CA ASP A 412 -13.67 14.02 -15.05
C ASP A 412 -12.81 13.67 -13.82
N THR A 413 -11.68 13.01 -14.01
CA THR A 413 -10.62 12.90 -12.98
C THR A 413 -9.97 14.25 -12.68
N PRO A 414 -9.47 14.51 -11.46
CA PRO A 414 -8.78 15.75 -11.17
C PRO A 414 -7.53 15.94 -12.04
N GLU A 415 -7.22 17.18 -12.41
CA GLU A 415 -5.93 17.54 -13.01
C GLU A 415 -4.77 17.16 -12.07
N ASN A 416 -3.56 16.98 -12.61
CA ASN A 416 -2.38 16.56 -11.86
C ASN A 416 -2.61 15.27 -11.04
N MET A 417 -3.50 14.39 -11.48
CA MET A 417 -3.67 13.06 -10.91
C MET A 417 -2.56 12.14 -11.39
N VAL A 418 -2.14 11.22 -10.52
CA VAL A 418 -1.25 10.09 -10.83
C VAL A 418 -2.04 8.82 -10.54
N ASN A 419 -2.07 7.88 -11.48
CA ASN A 419 -2.60 6.55 -11.20
C ASN A 419 -1.56 5.77 -10.38
N ALA A 420 -1.86 5.50 -9.11
CA ALA A 420 -0.93 4.99 -8.11
C ALA A 420 -1.16 3.50 -7.74
N PHE A 421 -1.67 2.70 -8.67
CA PHE A 421 -2.11 1.32 -8.39
C PHE A 421 -1.06 0.41 -7.74
N HIS A 422 -1.54 -0.64 -7.05
CA HIS A 422 -0.71 -1.67 -6.43
C HIS A 422 -0.65 -2.96 -7.23
N TYR A 423 0.45 -3.71 -7.08
CA TYR A 423 0.63 -4.99 -7.77
C TYR A 423 1.31 -6.05 -6.90
N TYR A 424 0.53 -7.04 -6.51
CA TYR A 424 1.01 -8.27 -5.88
C TYR A 424 0.58 -9.50 -6.68
N ASP A 425 1.54 -10.38 -6.99
CA ASP A 425 1.23 -11.71 -7.53
C ASP A 425 0.48 -12.53 -6.46
N PRO A 426 -0.82 -12.82 -6.64
CA PRO A 426 -1.67 -13.39 -5.59
C PRO A 426 -1.24 -14.80 -5.20
N ILE A 427 -0.82 -15.61 -6.19
CA ILE A 427 -0.35 -16.96 -5.93
C ILE A 427 0.91 -16.91 -5.07
N HIS A 428 1.82 -15.98 -5.37
CA HIS A 428 2.99 -15.77 -4.54
C HIS A 428 2.64 -15.27 -3.14
N SER A 429 1.79 -14.24 -3.03
CA SER A 429 1.41 -13.63 -1.74
C SER A 429 0.76 -14.65 -0.81
N ILE A 430 -0.17 -15.47 -1.31
CA ILE A 430 -0.89 -16.46 -0.51
C ILE A 430 0.01 -17.68 -0.21
N MET A 431 0.67 -18.24 -1.23
CA MET A 431 1.39 -19.52 -1.07
C MET A 431 2.82 -19.37 -0.54
N LYS A 432 3.37 -18.14 -0.50
CA LYS A 432 4.78 -17.84 -0.17
C LYS A 432 5.78 -18.74 -0.91
N LYS A 433 5.49 -19.01 -2.19
CA LYS A 433 6.28 -19.87 -3.08
C LYS A 433 6.42 -19.18 -4.44
N VAL A 434 7.54 -19.43 -5.12
CA VAL A 434 7.74 -18.97 -6.51
C VAL A 434 7.04 -19.86 -7.53
N PHE A 435 6.97 -21.17 -7.28
CA PHE A 435 6.31 -22.13 -8.15
C PHE A 435 5.32 -22.97 -7.35
N LEU A 436 4.14 -23.22 -7.92
CA LEU A 436 3.17 -24.17 -7.39
C LEU A 436 3.72 -25.60 -7.44
N PHE A 437 4.35 -25.98 -8.56
CA PHE A 437 5.04 -27.25 -8.71
C PHE A 437 6.45 -27.05 -9.25
N LYS A 438 7.43 -27.12 -8.35
CA LYS A 438 8.83 -26.79 -8.62
C LYS A 438 9.51 -27.70 -9.67
N PRO A 439 9.29 -29.03 -9.73
CA PRO A 439 9.94 -29.88 -10.73
C PRO A 439 9.65 -29.44 -12.18
N LEU A 440 8.42 -29.01 -12.45
CA LEU A 440 8.02 -28.48 -13.76
C LEU A 440 8.14 -26.95 -13.87
N ARG A 441 8.56 -26.27 -12.80
CA ARG A 441 8.55 -24.80 -12.69
C ARG A 441 7.21 -24.20 -13.10
N LEU A 442 6.13 -24.83 -12.64
CA LEU A 442 4.76 -24.45 -12.95
C LEU A 442 4.27 -23.39 -11.95
N HIS A 443 3.67 -22.33 -12.48
CA HIS A 443 2.98 -21.26 -11.77
C HIS A 443 1.57 -21.09 -12.36
N ALA A 444 0.74 -20.24 -11.74
CA ALA A 444 -0.59 -19.93 -12.22
C ALA A 444 -0.82 -18.42 -12.28
N ASP A 445 -1.63 -18.02 -13.25
CA ASP A 445 -2.19 -16.69 -13.39
C ASP A 445 -3.70 -16.77 -13.16
N ILE A 446 -4.20 -16.00 -12.21
CA ILE A 446 -5.63 -15.91 -11.88
C ILE A 446 -6.21 -14.53 -12.20
N PHE A 447 -5.45 -13.68 -12.89
CA PHE A 447 -5.86 -12.34 -13.29
C PHE A 447 -6.94 -12.39 -14.39
N GLY A 448 -7.98 -11.55 -14.30
CA GLY A 448 -9.02 -11.46 -15.33
C GLY A 448 -10.00 -12.64 -15.37
N ALA A 449 -10.31 -13.25 -14.21
CA ALA A 449 -11.31 -14.31 -14.02
C ALA A 449 -11.07 -15.65 -14.75
N LYS A 450 -9.91 -15.87 -15.39
CA LYS A 450 -9.55 -17.14 -16.03
C LYS A 450 -8.20 -17.64 -15.51
N LEU A 451 -8.18 -18.85 -14.97
CA LEU A 451 -6.95 -19.54 -14.60
C LEU A 451 -6.11 -19.84 -15.86
N ARG A 452 -4.86 -19.40 -15.90
CA ARG A 452 -3.87 -19.76 -16.93
C ARG A 452 -2.64 -20.39 -16.28
N LEU A 453 -2.12 -21.45 -16.88
CA LEU A 453 -0.88 -22.07 -16.44
C LEU A 453 0.32 -21.30 -17.00
N VAL A 454 1.33 -21.06 -16.15
CA VAL A 454 2.50 -20.25 -16.47
C VAL A 454 3.77 -21.08 -16.25
N TRP A 455 4.59 -21.22 -17.31
CA TRP A 455 5.73 -22.13 -17.32
C TRP A 455 7.07 -21.39 -17.21
N GLY A 456 7.81 -21.68 -16.15
CA GLY A 456 9.16 -21.18 -15.93
C GLY A 456 9.27 -19.67 -15.72
N LEU A 457 10.50 -19.20 -15.51
CA LEU A 457 10.80 -17.80 -15.22
C LEU A 457 10.39 -16.86 -16.37
N ARG A 458 10.58 -17.29 -17.63
CA ARG A 458 10.18 -16.50 -18.81
C ARG A 458 8.67 -16.34 -18.90
N GLY A 459 7.90 -17.40 -18.58
CA GLY A 459 6.45 -17.33 -18.54
C GLY A 459 5.97 -16.33 -17.48
N MET A 460 6.57 -16.36 -16.29
CA MET A 460 6.23 -15.42 -15.21
C MET A 460 6.59 -13.97 -15.58
N GLN A 461 7.72 -13.71 -16.22
CA GLN A 461 8.05 -12.35 -16.67
C GLN A 461 7.01 -11.84 -17.68
N LYS A 462 6.61 -12.67 -18.65
CA LYS A 462 5.56 -12.32 -19.64
C LYS A 462 4.21 -12.07 -18.97
N MET A 463 3.90 -12.81 -17.90
CA MET A 463 2.70 -12.60 -17.09
C MET A 463 2.74 -11.22 -16.42
N TYR A 464 3.82 -10.90 -15.70
CA TYR A 464 3.99 -9.60 -15.04
C TYR A 464 3.91 -8.43 -16.05
N LEU A 465 4.64 -8.53 -17.16
CA LEU A 465 4.62 -7.54 -18.22
C LEU A 465 3.19 -7.32 -18.77
N ARG A 466 2.43 -8.39 -19.00
CA ARG A 466 1.05 -8.29 -19.49
C ARG A 466 0.15 -7.56 -18.50
N HIS A 467 0.23 -7.88 -17.21
CA HIS A 467 -0.63 -7.27 -16.19
C HIS A 467 -0.34 -5.78 -16.04
N LEU A 468 0.94 -5.43 -15.92
CA LEU A 468 1.38 -4.04 -15.77
C LEU A 468 1.11 -3.22 -17.03
N LYS A 469 1.34 -3.79 -18.22
CA LYS A 469 0.99 -3.13 -19.48
C LYS A 469 -0.50 -2.82 -19.55
N HIS A 470 -1.37 -3.74 -19.11
CA HIS A 470 -2.79 -3.51 -19.11
C HIS A 470 -3.18 -2.30 -18.24
N GLN A 471 -2.60 -2.18 -17.03
CA GLN A 471 -2.81 -1.02 -16.16
C GLN A 471 -2.31 0.29 -16.77
N ILE A 472 -1.17 0.26 -17.45
CA ILE A 472 -0.65 1.44 -18.17
C ILE A 472 -1.59 1.85 -19.31
N GLU A 473 -2.16 0.89 -20.06
CA GLU A 473 -3.13 1.23 -21.12
C GLU A 473 -4.43 1.84 -20.55
N LEU A 474 -4.87 1.41 -19.35
CA LEU A 474 -5.99 2.07 -18.66
C LEU A 474 -5.62 3.48 -18.22
N THR A 475 -4.39 3.68 -17.71
CA THR A 475 -3.88 5.00 -17.28
C THR A 475 -3.86 6.02 -18.42
N LYS A 476 -3.52 5.60 -19.64
CA LYS A 476 -3.50 6.48 -20.82
C LYS A 476 -4.86 7.09 -21.17
N LYS A 477 -5.96 6.54 -20.65
CA LYS A 477 -7.31 7.08 -20.86
C LYS A 477 -7.64 8.23 -19.89
N ILE A 478 -6.90 8.35 -18.79
CA ILE A 478 -7.11 9.36 -17.75
C ILE A 478 -6.56 10.70 -18.24
N ASN A 479 -7.33 11.78 -18.06
CA ASN A 479 -6.95 13.15 -18.44
C ASN A 479 -6.38 13.26 -19.87
N ASN A 480 -7.01 12.57 -20.85
CA ASN A 480 -6.57 12.54 -22.25
C ASN A 480 -5.10 12.11 -22.44
N GLY A 481 -4.59 11.24 -21.55
CA GLY A 481 -3.22 10.75 -21.57
C GLY A 481 -2.20 11.63 -20.84
N ASN A 482 -2.63 12.75 -20.25
CA ASN A 482 -1.80 13.58 -19.38
C ASN A 482 -1.84 13.10 -17.92
N THR A 483 -1.47 11.84 -17.72
CA THR A 483 -1.46 11.19 -16.40
C THR A 483 -0.23 10.31 -16.29
N ALA A 484 0.62 10.60 -15.31
CA ALA A 484 1.74 9.73 -14.98
C ALA A 484 1.26 8.46 -14.27
N CYS A 485 2.04 7.39 -14.42
CA CYS A 485 1.77 6.09 -13.83
C CYS A 485 2.85 5.78 -12.80
N LEU A 486 2.42 5.44 -11.58
CA LEU A 486 3.32 5.00 -10.51
C LEU A 486 2.74 3.74 -9.87
N LEU A 487 3.58 2.71 -9.69
CA LEU A 487 3.21 1.52 -8.95
C LEU A 487 3.43 1.79 -7.45
N GLY A 488 2.37 2.13 -6.70
CA GLY A 488 2.46 2.57 -5.29
C GLY A 488 3.04 1.50 -4.37
N GLU A 489 2.71 0.24 -4.64
CA GLU A 489 3.24 -0.91 -3.93
C GLU A 489 3.49 -2.12 -4.82
N PHE A 490 4.62 -2.76 -4.56
CA PHE A 490 4.90 -4.13 -4.94
C PHE A 490 5.95 -4.70 -4.01
N GLY A 491 5.93 -6.00 -3.77
CA GLY A 491 6.90 -6.55 -2.82
C GLY A 491 6.99 -8.06 -2.81
N CYS A 492 7.98 -8.57 -2.08
CA CYS A 492 8.26 -9.99 -1.92
C CYS A 492 8.34 -10.35 -0.45
N HIS A 493 7.67 -11.44 -0.08
CA HIS A 493 7.89 -12.04 1.23
C HIS A 493 9.35 -12.47 1.34
N MET A 494 9.98 -12.11 2.45
CA MET A 494 11.35 -12.49 2.76
C MET A 494 11.41 -13.90 3.34
N ASP A 495 10.30 -14.39 3.89
CA ASP A 495 10.14 -15.70 4.55
C ASP A 495 9.61 -16.81 3.62
N ILE A 496 9.65 -16.61 2.30
CA ILE A 496 9.24 -17.63 1.33
C ILE A 496 9.98 -18.97 1.52
N HIS A 497 9.32 -20.05 1.11
CA HIS A 497 9.84 -21.41 1.26
C HIS A 497 10.20 -21.76 2.72
N ASN A 498 9.33 -21.40 3.66
CA ASN A 498 9.48 -21.63 5.10
C ASN A 498 10.78 -21.01 5.65
N ALA A 499 10.97 -19.72 5.36
CA ALA A 499 12.11 -18.92 5.83
C ALA A 499 13.49 -19.55 5.50
N LYS A 500 13.61 -20.20 4.34
CA LYS A 500 14.86 -20.87 3.94
C LYS A 500 16.05 -19.91 3.90
N SER A 501 15.82 -18.67 3.48
CA SER A 501 16.80 -17.58 3.48
C SER A 501 17.43 -17.37 4.86
N TYR A 502 16.63 -17.40 5.94
CA TYR A 502 17.11 -17.09 7.29
C TYR A 502 17.99 -18.22 7.81
N LYS A 503 17.61 -19.48 7.52
CA LYS A 503 18.43 -20.66 7.83
C LYS A 503 19.77 -20.64 7.11
N LEU A 504 19.80 -20.18 5.86
CA LEU A 504 21.03 -20.05 5.08
C LEU A 504 21.89 -18.88 5.60
N TRP A 505 21.25 -17.77 5.98
CA TRP A 505 21.93 -16.63 6.57
C TRP A 505 22.66 -16.99 7.86
N LYS A 506 22.00 -17.72 8.77
CA LYS A 506 22.60 -18.23 10.02
C LYS A 506 23.82 -19.14 9.77
N LYS A 507 23.89 -19.78 8.60
CA LYS A 507 25.05 -20.59 8.15
C LYS A 507 26.13 -19.79 7.41
N GLY A 508 26.11 -18.46 7.51
CA GLY A 508 27.08 -17.58 6.85
C GLY A 508 26.85 -17.36 5.35
N LYS A 509 25.74 -17.86 4.77
CA LYS A 509 25.43 -17.60 3.35
C LYS A 509 24.90 -16.18 3.18
N ARG A 510 25.25 -15.53 2.07
CA ARG A 510 24.91 -14.13 1.76
C ARG A 510 24.42 -13.99 0.32
N GLY A 511 23.76 -12.86 0.02
CA GLY A 511 23.32 -12.50 -1.32
C GLY A 511 22.52 -13.62 -2.01
N MET A 512 22.84 -13.91 -3.27
CA MET A 512 22.27 -15.01 -4.06
C MET A 512 22.30 -16.39 -3.38
N GLN A 513 23.25 -16.65 -2.47
CA GLN A 513 23.29 -17.94 -1.76
C GLN A 513 22.16 -18.06 -0.73
N ALA A 514 21.74 -16.96 -0.12
CA ALA A 514 20.67 -16.93 0.88
C ALA A 514 19.30 -16.57 0.28
N PHE A 515 19.26 -15.53 -0.57
CA PHE A 515 18.01 -14.90 -1.05
C PHE A 515 17.69 -15.20 -2.51
N LYS A 516 18.13 -16.36 -3.03
CA LYS A 516 18.00 -16.71 -4.46
C LYS A 516 16.64 -16.40 -5.07
N TRP A 517 15.56 -16.80 -4.40
CA TRP A 517 14.21 -16.72 -4.97
C TRP A 517 13.60 -15.32 -4.85
N GLN A 518 13.92 -14.60 -3.77
CA GLN A 518 13.58 -13.20 -3.60
C GLN A 518 14.29 -12.35 -4.67
N ILE A 519 15.60 -12.56 -4.86
CA ILE A 519 16.39 -11.87 -5.89
C ILE A 519 15.83 -12.15 -7.30
N ILE A 520 15.54 -13.41 -7.62
CA ILE A 520 14.96 -13.77 -8.92
C ILE A 520 13.59 -13.08 -9.09
N ARG A 521 12.76 -12.99 -8.05
CA ARG A 521 11.44 -12.37 -8.17
C ARG A 521 11.54 -10.87 -8.41
N PHE A 522 12.39 -10.15 -7.66
CA PHE A 522 12.66 -8.74 -7.95
C PHE A 522 13.25 -8.57 -9.36
N GLU A 523 14.16 -9.44 -9.80
CA GLU A 523 14.70 -9.42 -11.16
C GLU A 523 13.58 -9.51 -12.22
N LEU A 524 12.60 -10.39 -12.05
CA LEU A 524 11.48 -10.53 -12.98
C LEU A 524 10.56 -9.30 -13.02
N LEU A 525 10.24 -8.72 -11.86
CA LEU A 525 9.39 -7.53 -11.74
C LEU A 525 10.10 -6.30 -12.34
N TYR A 526 11.33 -6.03 -11.92
CA TYR A 526 12.09 -4.89 -12.44
C TYR A 526 12.41 -5.04 -13.94
N ASN A 527 12.56 -6.24 -14.48
CA ASN A 527 12.67 -6.40 -15.93
C ASN A 527 11.39 -5.94 -16.66
N ALA A 528 10.21 -6.16 -16.07
CA ALA A 528 8.96 -5.65 -16.64
C ALA A 528 8.85 -4.13 -16.46
N PHE A 529 9.29 -3.58 -15.33
CA PHE A 529 9.31 -2.13 -15.09
C PHE A 529 10.25 -1.42 -16.08
N ASP A 530 11.44 -1.97 -16.30
CA ASP A 530 12.42 -1.43 -17.24
C ASP A 530 11.88 -1.41 -18.68
N GLU A 531 11.13 -2.45 -19.07
CA GLU A 531 10.49 -2.55 -20.40
C GLU A 531 9.32 -1.58 -20.57
N LEU A 532 8.68 -1.18 -19.48
CA LEU A 532 7.52 -0.28 -19.45
C LEU A 532 7.87 1.16 -19.03
N PHE A 533 9.12 1.43 -18.65
CA PHE A 533 9.57 2.67 -17.99
C PHE A 533 8.71 3.05 -16.78
N LEU A 534 8.23 2.05 -16.05
CA LEU A 534 7.28 2.23 -14.95
C LEU A 534 7.99 2.71 -13.68
N SER A 535 7.54 3.85 -13.16
CA SER A 535 7.87 4.32 -11.81
C SER A 535 7.23 3.41 -10.76
N SER A 536 7.91 3.15 -9.64
CA SER A 536 7.46 2.16 -8.66
C SER A 536 8.00 2.39 -7.26
N CYS A 537 7.21 2.10 -6.23
CA CYS A 537 7.61 2.11 -4.82
C CYS A 537 7.57 0.69 -4.24
N LEU A 538 8.73 0.21 -3.79
CA LEU A 538 8.87 -1.14 -3.24
C LEU A 538 8.28 -1.20 -1.83
N TRP A 539 7.40 -2.16 -1.56
CA TRP A 539 6.93 -2.51 -0.22
C TRP A 539 7.81 -3.61 0.42
N ASN A 540 8.60 -3.30 1.44
CA ASN A 540 8.82 -1.97 2.06
C ASN A 540 10.23 -1.87 2.70
N TYR A 541 10.54 -0.73 3.32
CA TYR A 541 11.70 -0.58 4.21
C TYR A 541 11.23 -0.40 5.66
N CYS A 542 11.26 -1.47 6.45
CA CYS A 542 10.91 -1.44 7.87
C CYS A 542 12.19 -1.45 8.72
N PRO A 543 12.59 -0.32 9.36
CA PRO A 543 13.85 -0.15 10.08
C PRO A 543 14.00 -1.05 11.32
N ASP A 544 12.90 -1.49 11.90
CA ASP A 544 12.88 -2.30 13.12
C ASP A 544 12.44 -3.75 12.88
N ASN A 545 12.38 -4.19 11.61
CA ASN A 545 11.98 -5.55 11.24
C ASN A 545 12.97 -6.63 11.74
N THR A 546 12.42 -7.76 12.19
CA THR A 546 13.17 -8.92 12.70
C THR A 546 12.74 -10.23 12.03
N HIS A 547 13.53 -11.30 12.19
CA HIS A 547 13.13 -12.64 11.70
C HIS A 547 11.93 -13.22 12.42
N GLU A 548 11.76 -12.87 13.70
CA GLU A 548 10.79 -13.50 14.59
C GLU A 548 9.40 -12.91 14.40
N TYR A 549 9.32 -11.58 14.40
CA TYR A 549 8.05 -10.86 14.36
C TYR A 549 7.80 -10.19 13.02
N GLY A 550 8.74 -10.30 12.07
CA GLY A 550 8.63 -9.67 10.77
C GLY A 550 8.48 -8.16 10.92
N ASP A 551 7.30 -7.69 10.56
CA ASP A 551 6.88 -6.29 10.57
C ASP A 551 6.39 -5.79 11.94
N LYS A 552 6.36 -6.67 12.95
CA LYS A 552 5.83 -6.43 14.31
C LYS A 552 4.35 -6.03 14.34
N TRP A 553 3.58 -6.32 13.29
CA TRP A 553 2.16 -5.97 13.27
C TRP A 553 1.26 -7.15 12.92
N ASN A 554 1.45 -7.77 11.75
CA ASN A 554 0.54 -8.80 11.22
C ASN A 554 1.31 -10.01 10.66
N LEU A 555 2.54 -10.23 11.14
CA LEU A 555 3.50 -11.26 10.68
C LEU A 555 3.93 -11.09 9.21
N VAL A 556 3.71 -9.93 8.59
CA VAL A 556 3.97 -9.74 7.17
C VAL A 556 5.44 -9.35 6.96
N ASP A 557 6.30 -10.35 6.81
CA ASP A 557 7.72 -10.07 6.54
C ASP A 557 8.00 -9.81 5.05
N ARG A 558 7.88 -8.54 4.61
CA ARG A 558 8.20 -8.08 3.25
C ARG A 558 9.35 -7.07 3.17
N SER A 559 9.89 -6.62 4.31
CA SER A 559 10.85 -5.52 4.29
C SER A 559 12.16 -5.89 3.57
N ILE A 560 12.78 -4.97 2.85
CA ILE A 560 14.11 -5.17 2.25
C ILE A 560 15.26 -4.95 3.23
N PHE A 561 14.95 -4.61 4.48
CA PHE A 561 15.91 -4.43 5.56
C PHE A 561 15.46 -5.18 6.82
N SER A 562 16.40 -5.68 7.61
CA SER A 562 16.11 -6.23 8.93
C SER A 562 17.33 -6.11 9.82
N ARG A 563 17.12 -5.66 11.07
CA ARG A 563 18.16 -5.61 12.11
C ARG A 563 18.74 -7.01 12.38
N SER A 564 17.95 -8.08 12.24
CA SER A 564 18.42 -9.48 12.35
C SER A 564 19.43 -9.90 11.26
N HIS A 565 19.58 -9.11 10.19
CA HIS A 565 20.56 -9.32 9.12
C HIS A 565 21.73 -8.33 9.19
N GLN A 566 21.80 -7.47 10.21
CA GLN A 566 22.99 -6.63 10.40
C GLN A 566 24.18 -7.49 10.84
N THR A 567 25.35 -7.13 10.32
CA THR A 567 26.65 -7.71 10.63
C THR A 567 27.31 -6.93 11.77
N ARG A 568 28.41 -7.44 12.34
CA ARG A 568 29.09 -6.77 13.46
C ARG A 568 29.70 -5.42 13.07
N ASP A 569 30.11 -5.31 11.82
CA ASP A 569 30.71 -4.15 11.14
C ASP A 569 29.65 -3.28 10.42
N TRP A 570 28.40 -3.29 10.87
CA TRP A 570 27.29 -2.63 10.16
C TRP A 570 27.48 -1.13 9.93
N ARG A 571 28.30 -0.46 10.75
CA ARG A 571 28.63 0.97 10.58
C ARG A 571 29.50 1.22 9.35
N ASP A 572 30.31 0.24 8.97
CA ASP A 572 31.24 0.31 7.84
C ASP A 572 30.68 -0.35 6.57
N ASP A 573 29.61 -1.15 6.70
CA ASP A 573 28.90 -1.78 5.57
C ASP A 573 27.51 -1.15 5.35
N ILE A 574 27.41 -0.29 4.35
CA ILE A 574 26.15 0.34 3.93
C ILE A 574 25.05 -0.68 3.57
N ASN A 575 25.42 -1.90 3.19
CA ASN A 575 24.50 -2.97 2.82
C ASN A 575 24.09 -3.86 3.98
N SER A 576 24.68 -3.67 5.17
CA SER A 576 24.38 -4.46 6.35
C SER A 576 22.90 -4.37 6.71
N GLY A 577 22.26 -5.50 7.00
CA GLY A 577 20.81 -5.60 7.20
C GLY A 577 19.99 -5.71 5.91
N GLY A 578 20.58 -5.43 4.74
CA GLY A 578 19.92 -5.51 3.45
C GLY A 578 19.55 -6.95 3.04
N ARG A 579 18.35 -7.10 2.47
CA ARG A 579 17.79 -8.39 2.03
C ARG A 579 17.56 -8.37 0.53
N ALA A 580 18.07 -9.37 -0.18
CA ALA A 580 17.87 -9.56 -1.62
C ALA A 580 18.30 -8.37 -2.51
N LEU A 581 19.31 -7.61 -2.08
CA LEU A 581 19.79 -6.38 -2.72
C LEU A 581 20.07 -6.55 -4.22
N GLU A 582 20.69 -7.66 -4.64
CA GLU A 582 21.05 -7.87 -6.05
C GLU A 582 19.85 -7.96 -6.99
N GLY A 583 18.63 -8.12 -6.44
CA GLY A 583 17.39 -8.18 -7.20
C GLY A 583 16.84 -6.80 -7.58
N PHE A 584 16.90 -5.82 -6.67
CA PHE A 584 16.29 -4.50 -6.85
C PHE A 584 17.32 -3.37 -7.01
N CYS A 585 18.48 -3.45 -6.33
CA CYS A 585 19.57 -2.48 -6.48
C CYS A 585 20.29 -2.76 -7.80
N ARG A 586 19.83 -2.12 -8.88
CA ARG A 586 20.22 -2.40 -10.26
C ARG A 586 20.29 -1.11 -11.09
N PRO A 587 21.13 -1.06 -12.14
CA PRO A 587 21.28 0.15 -12.95
C PRO A 587 19.98 0.57 -13.64
N TYR A 588 19.80 1.88 -13.82
CA TYR A 588 18.70 2.48 -14.58
C TYR A 588 18.99 3.94 -14.93
N ALA A 589 18.34 4.42 -15.99
CA ALA A 589 18.31 5.85 -16.29
C ALA A 589 17.29 6.51 -15.37
N ARG A 590 17.75 7.40 -14.47
CA ARG A 590 16.92 8.01 -13.43
C ARG A 590 16.34 9.37 -13.86
N ARG A 591 17.05 10.07 -14.75
CA ARG A 591 16.65 11.34 -15.36
C ARG A 591 17.11 11.33 -16.81
N ILE A 592 16.21 11.62 -17.74
CA ILE A 592 16.42 11.38 -19.18
C ILE A 592 16.16 12.67 -19.96
N ALA A 593 17.18 13.16 -20.64
CA ALA A 593 17.13 14.33 -21.51
C ALA A 593 16.62 13.95 -22.92
N GLY A 594 15.39 13.44 -22.98
CA GLY A 594 14.81 12.91 -24.20
C GLY A 594 13.75 11.84 -23.98
N THR A 595 13.42 11.07 -25.02
CA THR A 595 12.41 10.00 -25.01
C THR A 595 13.07 8.62 -24.95
N PRO A 596 12.89 7.84 -23.87
CA PRO A 596 13.46 6.50 -23.81
C PRO A 596 12.70 5.52 -24.72
N HIS A 597 13.45 4.63 -25.37
CA HIS A 597 12.91 3.58 -26.24
C HIS A 597 13.23 2.18 -25.72
N LYS A 598 14.32 2.04 -24.98
CA LYS A 598 14.71 0.75 -24.42
C LYS A 598 15.51 0.91 -23.15
N MET A 599 15.14 0.14 -22.13
CA MET A 599 15.98 -0.07 -20.96
C MET A 599 15.98 -1.55 -20.59
N ARG A 600 17.16 -2.11 -20.35
CA ARG A 600 17.27 -3.53 -19.98
C ARG A 600 18.51 -3.80 -19.16
N PHE A 601 18.34 -4.47 -18.02
CA PHE A 601 19.43 -5.05 -17.25
C PHE A 601 19.40 -6.59 -17.27
N ASN A 602 20.55 -7.21 -17.54
CA ASN A 602 20.76 -8.64 -17.37
C ASN A 602 21.76 -8.86 -16.23
N ARG A 603 21.23 -9.21 -15.04
CA ARG A 603 22.04 -9.42 -13.81
C ARG A 603 23.07 -10.53 -13.95
N GLN A 604 22.72 -11.63 -14.61
CA GLN A 604 23.63 -12.77 -14.80
C GLN A 604 24.83 -12.39 -15.67
N LYS A 605 24.59 -11.68 -16.77
CA LYS A 605 25.65 -11.17 -17.66
C LYS A 605 26.33 -9.90 -17.11
N GLY A 606 25.70 -9.20 -16.18
CA GLY A 606 26.14 -7.90 -15.69
C GLY A 606 26.11 -6.83 -16.79
N THR A 607 25.09 -6.88 -17.65
CA THR A 607 24.97 -5.97 -18.81
C THR A 607 23.74 -5.10 -18.69
N PHE A 608 23.92 -3.79 -18.78
CA PHE A 608 22.85 -2.80 -18.88
C PHE A 608 22.87 -2.20 -20.29
N LYS A 609 21.69 -1.98 -20.86
CA LYS A 609 21.51 -1.30 -22.15
C LYS A 609 20.41 -0.26 -22.04
N PHE A 610 20.66 0.92 -22.56
CA PHE A 610 19.74 2.03 -22.61
C PHE A 610 19.79 2.71 -23.99
N GLU A 611 18.64 2.96 -24.59
CA GLU A 611 18.50 3.66 -25.87
C GLU A 611 17.40 4.72 -25.72
N PHE A 612 17.69 5.95 -26.14
CA PHE A 612 16.75 7.07 -26.10
C PHE A 612 16.98 8.03 -27.27
N GLU A 613 15.93 8.74 -27.64
CA GLU A 613 15.96 9.86 -28.59
C GLU A 613 16.12 11.17 -27.83
N VAL A 614 17.04 12.03 -28.27
CA VAL A 614 17.42 13.29 -27.61
C VAL A 614 16.30 14.32 -27.74
N ASP A 615 16.09 15.11 -26.69
CA ASP A 615 15.35 16.38 -26.79
C ASP A 615 16.34 17.54 -26.71
N GLU A 616 16.55 18.22 -27.83
CA GLU A 616 17.53 19.30 -27.98
C GLU A 616 17.23 20.52 -27.10
N ASN A 617 16.01 20.63 -26.57
CA ASN A 617 15.64 21.72 -25.67
C ASN A 617 16.12 21.47 -24.22
N ILE A 618 16.66 20.29 -23.92
CA ILE A 618 17.12 19.91 -22.59
C ILE A 618 18.65 19.94 -22.54
N ASN A 619 19.20 20.93 -21.83
CA ASN A 619 20.64 21.07 -21.67
C ASN A 619 21.23 20.18 -20.56
N ALA A 620 20.41 19.75 -19.60
CA ALA A 620 20.86 18.92 -18.49
C ALA A 620 21.19 17.49 -18.96
N PRO A 621 22.21 16.83 -18.39
CA PRO A 621 22.60 15.49 -18.83
C PRO A 621 21.56 14.43 -18.44
N THR A 622 21.56 13.34 -19.21
CA THR A 622 20.89 12.09 -18.80
C THR A 622 21.73 11.41 -17.72
N GLU A 623 21.06 10.99 -16.63
CA GLU A 623 21.71 10.35 -15.48
C GLU A 623 21.40 8.85 -15.42
N ILE A 624 22.45 8.03 -15.36
CA ILE A 624 22.35 6.57 -15.18
C ILE A 624 22.95 6.18 -13.84
N TYR A 625 22.16 5.53 -12.98
CA TYR A 625 22.65 4.93 -11.75
C TYR A 625 23.40 3.62 -12.02
N THR A 626 24.57 3.45 -11.41
CA THR A 626 25.46 2.28 -11.60
C THR A 626 25.85 1.65 -10.25
N PRO A 627 25.02 0.76 -9.69
CA PRO A 627 25.20 0.26 -8.32
C PRO A 627 26.47 -0.59 -8.17
N PRO A 628 27.32 -0.32 -7.15
CA PRO A 628 28.52 -1.12 -6.88
C PRO A 628 28.24 -2.62 -6.69
N ILE A 629 27.09 -2.99 -6.10
CA ILE A 629 26.73 -4.40 -5.89
C ILE A 629 26.58 -5.19 -7.20
N GLN A 630 26.27 -4.51 -8.32
CA GLN A 630 26.20 -5.14 -9.64
C GLN A 630 27.55 -5.13 -10.36
N TYR A 631 28.47 -4.25 -9.97
CA TYR A 631 29.75 -3.97 -10.63
C TYR A 631 30.92 -3.92 -9.62
N PRO A 632 31.16 -4.98 -8.82
CA PRO A 632 32.11 -4.91 -7.70
C PRO A 632 33.57 -4.72 -8.13
N LYS A 633 33.92 -5.05 -9.37
CA LYS A 633 35.24 -4.82 -9.99
C LYS A 633 35.22 -3.70 -11.03
N GLY A 634 34.17 -2.88 -11.02
CA GLY A 634 33.89 -1.92 -12.07
C GLY A 634 33.26 -2.53 -13.33
N PHE A 635 33.24 -1.73 -14.38
CA PHE A 635 32.56 -2.01 -15.64
C PHE A 635 33.25 -1.31 -16.80
N THR A 636 33.04 -1.82 -18.01
CA THR A 636 33.34 -1.13 -19.26
C THR A 636 32.05 -0.54 -19.83
N THR A 637 32.18 0.49 -20.65
CA THR A 637 31.06 1.20 -21.29
C THR A 637 31.26 1.26 -22.80
N GLN A 638 30.15 1.43 -23.51
CA GLN A 638 30.11 1.83 -24.91
C GLN A 638 28.98 2.86 -25.02
N CYS A 639 29.30 4.03 -25.57
CA CYS A 639 28.34 5.08 -25.87
C CYS A 639 28.45 5.42 -27.35
N ASP A 640 27.34 5.26 -28.07
CA ASP A 640 27.23 5.67 -29.46
C ASP A 640 26.33 6.90 -29.49
N GLY A 641 26.81 8.01 -30.09
CA GLY A 641 26.01 9.22 -30.33
C GLY A 641 26.09 10.33 -29.29
N ALA A 642 26.92 10.22 -28.25
CA ALA A 642 27.08 11.25 -27.21
C ALA A 642 28.43 11.12 -26.46
N ASP A 643 28.77 12.14 -25.68
CA ASP A 643 29.83 12.05 -24.67
C ASP A 643 29.25 11.59 -23.31
N TRP A 644 30.11 11.05 -22.47
CA TRP A 644 29.70 10.59 -21.14
C TRP A 644 30.86 10.64 -20.14
N GLU A 645 30.51 10.79 -18.86
CA GLU A 645 31.45 10.81 -17.76
C GLU A 645 30.90 10.10 -16.52
N LYS A 646 31.79 9.64 -15.64
CA LYS A 646 31.41 9.20 -14.28
C LYS A 646 31.41 10.39 -13.36
N VAL A 647 30.37 10.54 -12.56
CA VAL A 647 30.35 11.57 -11.53
C VAL A 647 31.25 11.12 -10.37
N GLU A 648 32.20 11.96 -9.98
CA GLU A 648 33.14 11.63 -8.91
C GLU A 648 32.44 11.38 -7.58
N GLY A 649 32.85 10.34 -6.86
CA GLY A 649 32.36 10.02 -5.51
C GLY A 649 30.94 9.46 -5.42
N ILE A 650 30.18 9.38 -6.52
CA ILE A 650 28.82 8.81 -6.53
C ILE A 650 28.60 7.81 -7.69
N PRO A 651 27.74 6.79 -7.52
CA PRO A 651 27.51 5.76 -8.53
C PRO A 651 26.58 6.25 -9.67
N ILE A 652 26.94 7.35 -10.33
CA ILE A 652 26.19 7.98 -11.43
C ILE A 652 27.09 8.16 -12.65
N ILE A 653 26.52 7.95 -13.83
CA ILE A 653 27.07 8.36 -15.13
C ILE A 653 26.19 9.47 -15.70
N ASN A 654 26.82 10.52 -16.21
CA ASN A 654 26.18 11.53 -17.03
C ASN A 654 26.43 11.23 -18.51
N ILE A 655 25.40 11.35 -19.33
CA ILE A 655 25.48 11.39 -20.79
C ILE A 655 25.11 12.80 -21.22
N SER A 656 26.02 13.47 -21.93
CA SER A 656 25.92 14.87 -22.38
C SER A 656 26.35 15.00 -23.85
N ASP A 657 26.26 16.22 -24.39
CA ASP A 657 26.81 16.58 -25.70
C ASP A 657 26.38 15.61 -26.82
N PRO A 658 25.07 15.52 -27.10
CA PRO A 658 24.54 14.64 -28.14
C PRO A 658 25.15 14.99 -29.50
N LYS A 659 25.65 13.98 -30.20
CA LYS A 659 26.23 14.06 -31.56
C LYS A 659 25.26 13.55 -32.62
N THR A 660 24.19 12.90 -32.19
CA THR A 660 23.12 12.33 -33.00
C THR A 660 21.82 12.32 -32.20
N ASP A 661 20.68 12.34 -32.88
CA ASP A 661 19.35 12.32 -32.25
C ASP A 661 19.06 11.04 -31.47
N LYS A 662 19.79 9.94 -31.73
CA LYS A 662 19.60 8.64 -31.07
C LYS A 662 20.84 8.20 -30.35
N ILE A 663 20.75 8.05 -29.05
CA ILE A 663 21.87 7.61 -28.20
C ILE A 663 21.67 6.16 -27.78
N SER A 664 22.74 5.38 -27.85
CA SER A 664 22.83 4.02 -27.33
C SER A 664 23.93 3.94 -26.29
N PHE A 665 23.59 3.48 -25.08
CA PHE A 665 24.54 3.31 -23.99
C PHE A 665 24.51 1.88 -23.45
N THR A 666 25.69 1.26 -23.35
CA THR A 666 25.85 -0.08 -22.81
C THR A 666 26.89 -0.09 -21.70
N ILE A 667 26.56 -0.74 -20.58
CA ILE A 667 27.50 -1.04 -19.48
C ILE A 667 27.71 -2.55 -19.42
N LYS A 668 28.95 -3.00 -19.23
CA LYS A 668 29.31 -4.41 -19.04
C LYS A 668 30.23 -4.60 -17.84
N ARG A 669 29.81 -5.42 -16.88
CA ARG A 669 30.61 -5.81 -15.70
C ARG A 669 31.96 -6.42 -16.11
N ILE A 670 33.04 -5.96 -15.48
CA ILE A 670 34.36 -6.60 -15.55
C ILE A 670 34.31 -7.89 -14.72
N LYS A 671 34.81 -9.01 -15.30
CA LYS A 671 34.72 -10.34 -14.68
C LYS A 671 35.77 -10.56 -13.59
#